data_AF-A0A353VJP9-F1
#
_entry.id   AF-A0A353VJP9-F1
#
_cell.length_a   1.000
_cell.length_b   1.000
_cell.length_c   1.000
_cell.angle_alpha   90.00
_cell.angle_beta   90.00
_cell.angle_gamma   90.00
#
_symmetry.space_group_name_H-M   'P 1'
#
loop_
_entity.id
_entity.type
_entity.pdbx_description
1 polymer ?
#
loop_
_entity_poly.entity_id
_entity_poly.type
_entity_poly.pdbx_seq_one_letter_code
_entity_poly.pdbx_strand_id
1 'polypeptide(L)'
;MKTNLTHSAAAIDATVAFKGDLRIYSNARDVGRGSYYMYGSRDQHYYHSGSNKGKKLVVDKTGGIVSPLNVNSPSLYLQSFELKNGHFISSGPSGEFSIGGNFTANNTEFFTIRAGTTFDPNGGIVRFRPNVNYNRIASIRHNGATFHDVIVDVRPNHGNIPRFETKDGNLVVGNYLTHSNGEIISNIDLYGNFYVGPNADKSNGWVRFIGTNDQYYGLTGAAANSCAVLVSKTTGKVLPNATADGFRMSRFMLVNGEFVAPSGLMQINRYNTSSVDIFNHNGGIFTANGGTVLFNPVYHNRFDGRLFDIHVQPTTEFYNVILDMNRSDSREATLRMQGGPLIAHGDVTFRDGQFTGDIQVGGNIDFSNANTLSFTGSVDFIDSNPQTYHLGNALGGELKYIDVHKTGGIATGDPANTDLSAWNIRVYSGTFELPSGILTLGENLNSGGIYNSLYTAGSGAITHNGSGKVICKGSRNIQYTANGSISLYDLEIDKGAAEIRILNGDIHIANELKLLGSPSFYVFDNALYTKDLVLNGTMYFDDNGSLVQTQGGTFSGTGEIDYQRIGITENTGFSLWSSPVANADLFQVFEHSNQCVLYGFDQAQQLWRFDLQPGQPLNCAGFPTMNATWSMGPGSGYNVDGLMDPGLGYAATGSTLANDSIRTFVGEPNNGPIAVPVKTTSVVHTVWVGSDWGLVGNPYPSAIGMNEFWQENAISNARIKGGLYFLVDRPGQNIHQYDDYAVYNSIGFLDPSNSPGIGDNGNIGASQGFWVDANADGTVLFDNYMRKGTNDVFYKRGIIGGNHPDARVWISLKNSSFTSNQILTGMKADATMGMDGPYDARQAYGTMLPPVALFSMVDSVPCVIQGIPTVKSGQRRTVPLYVHTVYDGLFDFQVNRMENFQGHKLYIEDRVKGTMNELTHGSTYQLRMMSGDYEDRFYLVFDGNGHNDDGSVINIANDQHHANPSVFSMAPGLNAYNNQGFLVIDASTSEQNIQKVEVFDLTGRLLYNNNGLSINMLEIPTAEFSNGLYLVSVQMSDGQGYTTIVPTLN
;
A
#
# COMPACT_ATOMS: atom_id res chain seq x y z
N MET A 1 82.16 36.90 -29.59
CA MET A 1 82.92 36.13 -30.60
C MET A 1 82.19 36.18 -31.93
N LYS A 2 82.91 36.28 -33.07
CA LYS A 2 82.30 36.25 -34.41
C LYS A 2 81.99 34.83 -34.90
N THR A 3 82.52 33.81 -34.23
CA THR A 3 82.50 32.39 -34.60
C THR A 3 81.56 31.56 -33.72
N ASN A 4 81.53 30.24 -33.94
CA ASN A 4 80.76 29.26 -33.17
C ASN A 4 81.27 29.13 -31.72
N LEU A 5 80.37 28.82 -30.78
CA LEU A 5 80.71 28.46 -29.41
C LEU A 5 80.60 26.95 -29.23
N THR A 6 81.68 26.30 -28.81
CA THR A 6 81.68 24.89 -28.40
C THR A 6 81.95 24.78 -26.91
N HIS A 7 81.00 24.22 -26.16
CA HIS A 7 81.17 23.88 -24.75
C HIS A 7 81.31 22.37 -24.62
N SER A 8 82.55 21.91 -24.39
CA SER A 8 82.89 20.50 -24.30
C SER A 8 83.12 20.01 -22.87
N ALA A 9 83.52 20.86 -21.92
CA ALA A 9 83.74 20.52 -20.52
C ALA A 9 83.85 21.78 -19.62
N ALA A 10 83.88 21.56 -18.30
CA ALA A 10 84.13 22.54 -17.23
C ALA A 10 82.98 23.52 -16.91
N ALA A 11 83.21 24.37 -15.90
CA ALA A 11 82.29 25.41 -15.46
C ALA A 11 82.42 26.66 -16.35
N ILE A 12 81.31 27.35 -16.62
CA ILE A 12 81.29 28.67 -17.24
C ILE A 12 80.73 29.67 -16.22
N ASP A 13 81.55 30.65 -15.82
CA ASP A 13 81.19 31.69 -14.84
C ASP A 13 80.90 33.06 -15.45
N ALA A 14 81.17 33.26 -16.74
CA ALA A 14 80.93 34.51 -17.44
C ALA A 14 79.92 34.35 -18.58
N THR A 15 79.28 35.45 -18.98
CA THR A 15 78.45 35.49 -20.18
C THR A 15 79.32 35.41 -21.44
N VAL A 16 79.13 34.36 -22.25
CA VAL A 16 79.84 34.16 -23.50
C VAL A 16 78.92 34.57 -24.66
N ALA A 17 79.17 35.75 -25.23
CA ALA A 17 78.41 36.25 -26.37
C ALA A 17 79.03 35.83 -27.71
N PHE A 18 78.23 35.29 -28.63
CA PHE A 18 78.71 34.81 -29.93
C PHE A 18 77.69 34.99 -31.08
N LYS A 19 78.22 35.12 -32.30
CA LYS A 19 77.45 35.27 -33.55
C LYS A 19 77.40 33.98 -34.41
N GLY A 20 77.93 32.85 -33.93
CA GLY A 20 77.90 31.56 -34.60
C GLY A 20 77.01 30.50 -33.95
N ASP A 21 77.18 29.26 -34.34
CA ASP A 21 76.39 28.13 -33.82
C ASP A 21 76.82 27.77 -32.39
N LEU A 22 75.89 27.22 -31.61
CA LEU A 22 76.13 26.69 -30.27
C LEU A 22 76.29 25.17 -30.32
N ARG A 23 77.38 24.62 -29.79
CA ARG A 23 77.59 23.18 -29.67
C ARG A 23 77.85 22.82 -28.21
N ILE A 24 77.00 22.00 -27.62
CA ILE A 24 77.10 21.51 -26.24
C ILE A 24 77.36 20.00 -26.30
N TYR A 25 78.44 19.55 -25.68
CA TYR A 25 78.81 18.13 -25.65
C TYR A 25 78.62 17.51 -24.26
N SER A 26 78.65 16.19 -24.21
CA SER A 26 78.24 15.39 -23.06
C SER A 26 79.00 15.69 -21.77
N ASN A 27 80.19 16.27 -21.81
CA ASN A 27 80.98 16.58 -20.60
C ASN A 27 80.81 18.03 -20.12
N ALA A 28 80.00 18.85 -20.79
CA ALA A 28 79.63 20.19 -20.36
C ALA A 28 78.91 20.14 -18.99
N ARG A 29 79.30 21.00 -18.04
CA ARG A 29 78.64 21.07 -16.72
C ARG A 29 77.82 22.35 -16.55
N ASP A 30 76.77 22.27 -15.75
CA ASP A 30 75.91 23.39 -15.34
C ASP A 30 76.44 24.17 -14.13
N VAL A 31 77.64 23.88 -13.63
CA VAL A 31 78.28 24.61 -12.50
C VAL A 31 78.90 25.95 -12.93
N GLY A 32 78.68 27.01 -12.15
CA GLY A 32 79.10 28.40 -12.42
C GLY A 32 77.96 29.39 -12.78
N ARG A 33 78.23 30.71 -12.80
CA ARG A 33 77.20 31.78 -12.96
C ARG A 33 77.00 32.33 -14.38
N GLY A 34 77.70 31.80 -15.39
CA GLY A 34 77.69 32.33 -16.75
C GLY A 34 76.52 31.89 -17.64
N SER A 35 76.41 32.47 -18.83
CA SER A 35 75.35 32.20 -19.83
C SER A 35 75.86 32.18 -21.27
N TYR A 36 75.23 31.41 -22.14
CA TYR A 36 75.37 31.53 -23.59
C TYR A 36 74.53 32.70 -24.09
N TYR A 37 75.12 33.63 -24.84
CA TYR A 37 74.42 34.81 -25.37
C TYR A 37 74.50 34.83 -26.90
N MET A 38 73.42 34.43 -27.57
CA MET A 38 73.31 34.40 -29.02
C MET A 38 72.75 35.73 -29.54
N TYR A 39 73.51 36.39 -30.43
CA TYR A 39 73.13 37.68 -30.99
C TYR A 39 73.53 37.83 -32.45
N GLY A 40 72.92 38.80 -33.14
CA GLY A 40 73.14 39.07 -34.58
C GLY A 40 71.94 38.71 -35.46
N SER A 41 72.08 38.92 -36.77
CA SER A 41 70.97 38.92 -37.75
C SER A 41 70.89 37.71 -38.68
N ARG A 42 71.87 36.79 -38.64
CA ARG A 42 71.88 35.57 -39.47
C ARG A 42 71.24 34.38 -38.75
N ASP A 43 70.86 33.34 -39.49
CA ASP A 43 70.47 32.08 -38.87
C ASP A 43 71.63 31.46 -38.08
N GLN A 44 71.31 30.89 -36.93
CA GLN A 44 72.25 30.22 -36.05
C GLN A 44 71.66 28.90 -35.61
N HIS A 45 72.52 27.89 -35.49
CA HIS A 45 72.07 26.57 -35.08
C HIS A 45 72.56 26.21 -33.68
N TYR A 46 71.84 25.34 -32.99
CA TYR A 46 72.35 24.68 -31.80
C TYR A 46 72.46 23.16 -31.99
N TYR A 47 73.44 22.57 -31.32
CA TYR A 47 73.67 21.14 -31.24
C TYR A 47 73.93 20.78 -29.78
N HIS A 48 73.29 19.70 -29.33
CA HIS A 48 73.47 19.17 -27.98
C HIS A 48 73.67 17.65 -28.08
N SER A 49 74.76 17.14 -27.52
CA SER A 49 75.03 15.70 -27.43
C SER A 49 75.20 15.28 -25.98
N GLY A 50 74.48 14.23 -25.58
CA GLY A 50 74.52 13.69 -24.21
C GLY A 50 73.41 14.20 -23.29
N SER A 51 73.43 13.70 -22.05
CA SER A 51 72.41 13.90 -21.03
C SER A 51 72.68 15.06 -20.06
N ASN A 52 73.85 15.69 -20.14
CA ASN A 52 74.25 16.74 -19.21
C ASN A 52 73.63 18.10 -19.56
N LYS A 53 73.45 18.94 -18.52
CA LYS A 53 72.82 20.26 -18.60
C LYS A 53 73.74 21.32 -19.18
N GLY A 54 73.27 22.05 -20.18
CA GLY A 54 73.84 23.32 -20.61
C GLY A 54 73.52 24.48 -19.65
N LYS A 55 74.21 25.61 -19.83
CA LYS A 55 74.01 26.88 -19.08
C LYS A 55 72.75 27.64 -19.48
N LYS A 56 72.49 28.78 -18.82
CA LYS A 56 71.48 29.74 -19.28
C LYS A 56 71.72 30.09 -20.74
N LEU A 57 70.70 29.99 -21.59
CA LEU A 57 70.73 30.51 -22.96
C LEU A 57 69.93 31.81 -23.04
N VAL A 58 70.54 32.88 -23.57
CA VAL A 58 69.89 34.14 -23.93
C VAL A 58 69.93 34.29 -25.44
N VAL A 59 68.76 34.43 -26.06
CA VAL A 59 68.61 34.72 -27.48
C VAL A 59 68.17 36.17 -27.62
N ASP A 60 69.06 37.02 -28.17
CA ASP A 60 68.82 38.44 -28.39
C ASP A 60 69.24 38.79 -29.83
N LYS A 61 68.41 38.36 -30.78
CA LYS A 61 68.69 38.48 -32.21
C LYS A 61 67.89 39.61 -32.83
N THR A 62 68.56 40.39 -33.67
CA THR A 62 67.95 41.44 -34.48
C THR A 62 67.39 40.92 -35.80
N GLY A 63 67.63 39.64 -36.15
CA GLY A 63 67.15 38.96 -37.34
C GLY A 63 67.64 37.50 -37.42
N GLY A 64 67.04 36.72 -38.32
CA GLY A 64 67.32 35.28 -38.50
C GLY A 64 66.74 34.41 -37.38
N ILE A 65 66.77 33.09 -37.58
CA ILE A 65 66.19 32.07 -36.70
C ILE A 65 67.30 31.39 -35.89
N VAL A 66 67.00 31.00 -34.65
CA VAL A 66 67.79 29.99 -33.93
C VAL A 66 67.08 28.66 -34.02
N SER A 67 67.72 27.67 -34.64
CA SER A 67 67.11 26.37 -34.90
C SER A 67 68.07 25.22 -34.55
N PRO A 68 67.56 23.99 -34.41
CA PRO A 68 68.43 22.84 -34.22
C PRO A 68 69.29 22.54 -35.47
N LEU A 69 70.55 22.15 -35.28
CA LEU A 69 71.49 21.85 -36.36
C LEU A 69 71.14 20.56 -37.14
N ASN A 70 70.41 19.63 -36.54
CA ASN A 70 69.90 18.41 -37.18
C ASN A 70 68.39 18.35 -36.96
N VAL A 71 67.60 18.08 -38.00
CA VAL A 71 66.13 18.07 -37.92
C VAL A 71 65.56 16.79 -37.29
N ASN A 72 66.35 15.71 -37.22
CA ASN A 72 65.89 14.39 -36.76
C ASN A 72 66.22 14.09 -35.28
N SER A 73 65.88 15.00 -34.34
CA SER A 73 65.93 14.81 -32.87
C SER A 73 67.15 15.31 -32.06
N PRO A 74 67.56 16.59 -32.08
CA PRO A 74 68.46 17.12 -31.06
C PRO A 74 67.62 17.62 -29.88
N SER A 75 67.65 16.86 -28.78
CA SER A 75 67.13 17.35 -27.49
C SER A 75 68.09 18.40 -26.93
N LEU A 76 67.58 19.54 -26.47
CA LEU A 76 68.38 20.62 -25.89
C LEU A 76 68.10 20.69 -24.40
N TYR A 77 69.13 20.52 -23.55
CA TYR A 77 69.00 20.64 -22.11
C TYR A 77 69.71 21.90 -21.60
N LEU A 78 68.98 22.82 -20.97
CA LEU A 78 69.51 24.04 -20.38
C LEU A 78 69.13 24.21 -18.91
N GLN A 79 69.96 24.92 -18.15
CA GLN A 79 69.65 25.37 -16.80
C GLN A 79 68.50 26.40 -16.81
N SER A 80 68.54 27.39 -17.70
CA SER A 80 67.50 28.42 -17.86
C SER A 80 67.50 28.99 -19.28
N PHE A 81 66.43 29.68 -19.66
CA PHE A 81 66.22 30.20 -21.02
C PHE A 81 65.59 31.60 -21.00
N GLU A 82 66.09 32.49 -21.85
CA GLU A 82 65.50 33.80 -22.09
C GLU A 82 65.49 34.12 -23.59
N LEU A 83 64.29 34.17 -24.19
CA LEU A 83 64.08 34.73 -25.52
C LEU A 83 63.81 36.22 -25.38
N LYS A 84 64.87 37.02 -25.54
CA LYS A 84 64.83 38.46 -25.38
C LYS A 84 64.36 39.17 -26.65
N ASN A 85 64.87 38.75 -27.81
CA ASN A 85 64.45 39.21 -29.15
C ASN A 85 64.70 38.09 -30.19
N GLY A 86 63.83 38.00 -31.20
CA GLY A 86 64.00 37.12 -32.37
C GLY A 86 63.08 35.90 -32.41
N HIS A 87 63.43 34.94 -33.26
CA HIS A 87 62.71 33.68 -33.48
C HIS A 87 63.55 32.48 -33.02
N PHE A 88 63.01 31.64 -32.14
CA PHE A 88 63.66 30.44 -31.61
C PHE A 88 62.79 29.20 -31.84
N ILE A 89 63.36 28.19 -32.50
CA ILE A 89 62.79 26.85 -32.68
C ILE A 89 63.36 25.92 -31.61
N SER A 90 62.50 25.44 -30.71
CA SER A 90 62.92 24.80 -29.46
C SER A 90 63.53 23.41 -29.62
N SER A 91 63.09 22.68 -30.64
CA SER A 91 63.54 21.31 -30.94
C SER A 91 63.13 20.89 -32.36
N GLY A 92 63.58 19.71 -32.80
CA GLY A 92 62.99 19.04 -33.97
C GLY A 92 61.61 18.43 -33.62
N PRO A 93 60.84 17.96 -34.61
CA PRO A 93 59.46 17.47 -34.41
C PRO A 93 59.27 16.33 -33.40
N SER A 94 60.33 15.62 -33.06
CA SER A 94 60.35 14.54 -32.05
C SER A 94 61.39 14.77 -30.94
N GLY A 95 61.94 15.98 -30.83
CA GLY A 95 62.96 16.33 -29.85
C GLY A 95 62.36 16.83 -28.52
N GLU A 96 63.16 16.78 -27.45
CA GLU A 96 62.81 17.38 -26.15
C GLU A 96 63.65 18.65 -25.91
N PHE A 97 62.99 19.80 -25.80
CA PHE A 97 63.57 20.99 -25.20
C PHE A 97 63.32 20.97 -23.71
N SER A 98 64.38 20.78 -22.93
CA SER A 98 64.25 20.68 -21.49
C SER A 98 65.00 21.77 -20.75
N ILE A 99 64.32 22.39 -19.79
CA ILE A 99 64.79 23.58 -19.09
C ILE A 99 64.61 23.37 -17.59
N GLY A 100 65.69 23.56 -16.85
CA GLY A 100 65.70 23.56 -15.38
C GLY A 100 67.02 23.06 -14.82
N GLY A 101 67.34 23.52 -13.60
CA GLY A 101 68.53 23.11 -12.86
C GLY A 101 68.31 23.27 -11.36
N ASN A 102 69.38 23.19 -10.57
CA ASN A 102 69.32 23.40 -9.13
C ASN A 102 69.19 24.90 -8.82
N PHE A 103 68.08 25.30 -8.21
CA PHE A 103 67.82 26.69 -7.84
C PHE A 103 67.68 26.83 -6.33
N THR A 104 68.53 27.69 -5.76
CA THR A 104 68.57 27.99 -4.32
C THR A 104 67.92 29.32 -3.96
N ALA A 105 67.42 30.08 -4.94
CA ALA A 105 66.69 31.33 -4.72
C ALA A 105 65.17 31.07 -4.63
N ASN A 106 64.47 31.91 -3.85
CA ASN A 106 63.00 31.94 -3.84
C ASN A 106 62.49 32.52 -5.18
N ASN A 107 61.38 32.00 -5.70
CA ASN A 107 60.68 32.50 -6.90
C ASN A 107 61.59 32.64 -8.13
N THR A 108 62.24 31.55 -8.52
CA THR A 108 63.20 31.59 -9.64
C THR A 108 62.47 31.56 -10.98
N GLU A 109 62.54 32.66 -11.72
CA GLU A 109 62.12 32.71 -13.13
C GLU A 109 63.21 32.08 -14.00
N PHE A 110 62.99 30.86 -14.46
CA PHE A 110 64.00 30.07 -15.19
C PHE A 110 63.73 29.96 -16.68
N PHE A 111 62.54 30.37 -17.12
CA PHE A 111 62.13 30.42 -18.52
C PHE A 111 61.37 31.72 -18.78
N THR A 112 61.86 32.52 -19.72
CA THR A 112 61.28 33.82 -20.05
C THR A 112 61.21 34.01 -21.56
N ILE A 113 60.01 34.26 -22.08
CA ILE A 113 59.76 34.77 -23.44
C ILE A 113 59.35 36.24 -23.29
N ARG A 114 60.05 37.16 -23.95
CA ARG A 114 59.70 38.58 -23.97
C ARG A 114 58.65 38.86 -25.05
N ALA A 115 57.85 39.90 -24.84
CA ALA A 115 56.88 40.35 -25.84
C ALA A 115 57.54 40.71 -27.18
N GLY A 116 56.84 40.46 -28.28
CA GLY A 116 57.33 40.73 -29.64
C GLY A 116 58.35 39.71 -30.16
N THR A 117 58.47 38.54 -29.52
CA THR A 117 59.34 37.44 -29.96
C THR A 117 58.54 36.24 -30.46
N THR A 118 59.16 35.35 -31.22
CA THR A 118 58.53 34.12 -31.74
C THR A 118 59.19 32.90 -31.14
N PHE A 119 58.45 32.13 -30.35
CA PHE A 119 58.87 30.83 -29.84
C PHE A 119 58.09 29.75 -30.58
N ASP A 120 58.79 28.88 -31.29
CA ASP A 120 58.21 27.80 -32.06
C ASP A 120 58.62 26.44 -31.46
N PRO A 121 57.69 25.66 -30.88
CA PRO A 121 58.00 24.34 -30.38
C PRO A 121 58.25 23.31 -31.49
N ASN A 122 57.84 23.61 -32.74
CA ASN A 122 58.02 22.78 -33.93
C ASN A 122 57.55 21.33 -33.73
N GLY A 123 56.45 21.12 -32.99
CA GLY A 123 55.90 19.80 -32.69
C GLY A 123 56.61 19.01 -31.57
N GLY A 124 57.72 19.52 -31.02
CA GLY A 124 58.48 18.83 -29.97
C GLY A 124 57.97 19.06 -28.55
N ILE A 125 58.61 18.39 -27.60
CA ILE A 125 58.28 18.42 -26.16
C ILE A 125 59.04 19.54 -25.46
N VAL A 126 58.35 20.35 -24.66
CA VAL A 126 58.96 21.27 -23.71
C VAL A 126 58.84 20.73 -22.29
N ARG A 127 59.96 20.27 -21.71
CA ARG A 127 60.02 19.76 -20.34
C ARG A 127 60.54 20.82 -19.37
N PHE A 128 59.68 21.29 -18.48
CA PHE A 128 60.04 22.11 -17.33
C PHE A 128 60.49 21.22 -16.17
N ARG A 129 61.80 21.19 -15.88
CA ARG A 129 62.39 20.35 -14.84
C ARG A 129 63.31 21.09 -13.86
N PRO A 130 62.82 22.13 -13.18
CA PRO A 130 63.57 22.80 -12.13
C PRO A 130 63.70 21.90 -10.89
N ASN A 131 64.86 21.95 -10.25
CA ASN A 131 65.09 21.37 -8.94
C ASN A 131 65.10 22.51 -7.91
N VAL A 132 64.09 22.59 -7.04
CA VAL A 132 63.96 23.66 -6.04
C VAL A 132 63.99 23.09 -4.62
N ASN A 133 64.51 23.88 -3.67
CA ASN A 133 64.54 23.52 -2.25
C ASN A 133 63.25 24.00 -1.56
N TYR A 134 62.71 23.25 -0.59
CA TYR A 134 61.54 23.65 0.22
C TYR A 134 60.28 23.97 -0.61
N ASN A 135 59.28 24.65 -0.01
CA ASN A 135 58.02 25.08 -0.65
C ASN A 135 58.22 26.25 -1.65
N ARG A 136 59.37 26.30 -2.33
CA ARG A 136 59.72 27.39 -3.25
C ARG A 136 59.05 27.19 -4.60
N ILE A 137 58.85 28.33 -5.28
CA ILE A 137 58.16 28.38 -6.55
C ILE A 137 59.18 28.52 -7.69
N ALA A 138 59.05 27.66 -8.69
CA ALA A 138 59.72 27.78 -9.98
C ALA A 138 58.74 28.39 -10.98
N SER A 139 59.09 29.56 -11.52
CA SER A 139 58.18 30.35 -12.34
C SER A 139 58.63 30.43 -13.79
N ILE A 140 57.67 30.50 -14.71
CA ILE A 140 57.91 30.78 -16.12
C ILE A 140 57.16 32.03 -16.56
N ARG A 141 57.65 32.68 -17.60
CA ARG A 141 56.96 33.75 -18.33
C ARG A 141 56.94 33.39 -19.80
N HIS A 142 55.77 33.21 -20.39
CA HIS A 142 55.62 32.66 -21.75
C HIS A 142 55.06 33.65 -22.77
N ASN A 143 54.49 34.77 -22.30
CA ASN A 143 53.95 35.88 -23.05
C ASN A 143 52.98 35.44 -24.17
N GLY A 144 52.07 34.53 -23.83
CA GLY A 144 51.08 34.00 -24.77
C GLY A 144 51.60 32.93 -25.75
N ALA A 145 52.84 32.46 -25.61
CA ALA A 145 53.35 31.36 -26.43
C ALA A 145 52.50 30.09 -26.27
N THR A 146 52.26 29.40 -27.39
CA THR A 146 51.62 28.09 -27.44
C THR A 146 52.68 27.01 -27.55
N PHE A 147 52.61 26.01 -26.67
CA PHE A 147 53.49 24.86 -26.65
C PHE A 147 52.79 23.67 -27.30
N HIS A 148 53.54 22.77 -27.95
CA HIS A 148 52.94 21.55 -28.52
C HIS A 148 52.71 20.52 -27.42
N ASP A 149 53.78 19.85 -26.96
CA ASP A 149 53.75 18.96 -25.80
C ASP A 149 54.50 19.59 -24.63
N VAL A 150 53.97 19.45 -23.41
CA VAL A 150 54.56 19.98 -22.18
C VAL A 150 54.66 18.90 -21.11
N ILE A 151 55.83 18.83 -20.47
CA ILE A 151 56.02 18.01 -19.28
C ILE A 151 56.43 18.91 -18.11
N VAL A 152 55.64 18.91 -17.04
CA VAL A 152 55.96 19.57 -15.77
C VAL A 152 56.54 18.55 -14.81
N ASP A 153 57.82 18.66 -14.51
CA ASP A 153 58.61 17.72 -13.69
C ASP A 153 59.43 18.51 -12.67
N VAL A 154 58.74 19.21 -11.78
CA VAL A 154 59.37 20.02 -10.73
C VAL A 154 59.79 19.08 -9.61
N ARG A 155 61.10 18.97 -9.36
CA ARG A 155 61.63 17.97 -8.42
C ARG A 155 62.12 18.61 -7.12
N PRO A 156 61.92 17.94 -5.98
CA PRO A 156 62.46 18.42 -4.72
C PRO A 156 63.96 18.14 -4.62
N ASN A 157 64.71 19.10 -4.10
CA ASN A 157 66.09 18.85 -3.66
C ASN A 157 66.18 18.29 -2.22
N HIS A 158 65.16 18.51 -1.38
CA HIS A 158 65.05 17.99 0.00
C HIS A 158 63.57 17.95 0.47
N GLY A 159 63.05 16.76 0.78
CA GLY A 159 61.92 16.44 1.69
C GLY A 159 60.53 17.08 1.54
N ASN A 160 60.37 18.23 0.88
CA ASN A 160 59.13 19.01 0.77
C ASN A 160 58.63 19.07 -0.69
N ILE A 161 57.39 19.50 -0.89
CA ILE A 161 56.71 19.51 -2.20
C ILE A 161 57.05 20.79 -2.99
N PRO A 162 57.62 20.70 -4.20
CA PRO A 162 58.01 21.87 -4.99
C PRO A 162 56.86 22.39 -5.89
N ARG A 163 56.88 23.68 -6.29
CA ARG A 163 55.75 24.32 -7.00
C ARG A 163 56.12 24.90 -8.36
N PHE A 164 55.24 24.76 -9.35
CA PHE A 164 55.29 25.35 -10.68
C PHE A 164 54.27 26.47 -10.86
N GLU A 165 54.69 27.63 -11.36
CA GLU A 165 53.79 28.74 -11.72
C GLU A 165 54.13 29.40 -13.07
N THR A 166 53.12 30.01 -13.68
CA THR A 166 53.23 30.98 -14.78
C THR A 166 53.02 32.39 -14.22
N LYS A 167 53.80 33.37 -14.70
CA LYS A 167 53.70 34.76 -14.26
C LYS A 167 52.72 35.61 -15.06
N ASP A 168 52.30 35.17 -16.25
CA ASP A 168 51.71 36.03 -17.27
C ASP A 168 50.50 35.42 -18.01
N GLY A 169 49.63 34.74 -17.26
CA GLY A 169 48.37 34.17 -17.74
C GLY A 169 48.38 32.65 -17.74
N ASN A 170 47.46 32.07 -18.51
CA ASN A 170 47.35 30.61 -18.63
C ASN A 170 48.37 30.08 -19.63
N LEU A 171 49.07 29.01 -19.27
CA LEU A 171 49.95 28.30 -20.20
C LEU A 171 49.11 27.60 -21.26
N VAL A 172 49.43 27.75 -22.54
CA VAL A 172 48.67 27.11 -23.63
C VAL A 172 49.42 25.88 -24.16
N VAL A 173 48.77 24.70 -24.11
CA VAL A 173 49.32 23.40 -24.54
C VAL A 173 48.44 22.80 -25.63
N GLY A 174 49.02 22.63 -26.82
CA GLY A 174 48.33 22.21 -28.03
C GLY A 174 47.99 20.72 -28.08
N ASN A 175 48.84 19.87 -27.51
CA ASN A 175 48.73 18.42 -27.65
C ASN A 175 48.82 17.69 -26.29
N TYR A 176 49.99 17.26 -25.81
CA TYR A 176 50.09 16.53 -24.53
C TYR A 176 50.53 17.41 -23.36
N LEU A 177 49.82 17.35 -22.23
CA LEU A 177 50.32 17.80 -20.94
C LEU A 177 50.60 16.59 -20.04
N THR A 178 51.84 16.47 -19.55
CA THR A 178 52.19 15.51 -18.49
C THR A 178 52.57 16.23 -17.20
N HIS A 179 51.76 16.06 -16.16
CA HIS A 179 52.07 16.47 -14.79
C HIS A 179 52.87 15.34 -14.12
N SER A 180 54.20 15.42 -14.16
CA SER A 180 55.08 14.32 -13.73
C SER A 180 55.49 14.41 -12.25
N ASN A 181 55.70 15.63 -11.72
CA ASN A 181 56.18 15.86 -10.37
C ASN A 181 55.83 17.27 -9.86
N GLY A 182 55.63 17.40 -8.54
CA GLY A 182 55.39 18.66 -7.83
C GLY A 182 53.96 19.19 -7.96
N GLU A 183 53.71 20.39 -7.47
CA GLU A 183 52.42 21.10 -7.57
C GLU A 183 52.36 22.01 -8.80
N ILE A 184 51.23 22.06 -9.51
CA ILE A 184 50.93 23.07 -10.54
C ILE A 184 49.97 24.11 -9.94
N ILE A 185 50.45 25.31 -9.60
CA ILE A 185 49.61 26.34 -8.96
C ILE A 185 49.02 27.36 -9.94
N SER A 186 49.33 27.22 -11.23
CA SER A 186 48.81 28.07 -12.32
C SER A 186 47.79 27.34 -13.19
N ASN A 187 47.08 28.12 -14.01
CA ASN A 187 46.12 27.58 -14.98
C ASN A 187 46.82 27.20 -16.29
N ILE A 188 46.36 26.10 -16.89
CA ILE A 188 46.84 25.56 -18.16
C ILE A 188 45.64 25.33 -19.07
N ASP A 189 45.70 25.89 -20.27
CA ASP A 189 44.74 25.73 -21.36
C ASP A 189 45.19 24.57 -22.23
N LEU A 190 44.47 23.46 -22.17
CA LEU A 190 44.84 22.21 -22.83
C LEU A 190 43.90 21.89 -24.00
N TYR A 191 44.50 21.70 -25.18
CA TYR A 191 43.81 21.34 -26.42
C TYR A 191 43.91 19.84 -26.78
N GLY A 192 44.82 19.07 -26.16
CA GLY A 192 44.92 17.61 -26.32
C GLY A 192 44.86 16.82 -24.98
N ASN A 193 45.67 15.79 -24.78
CA ASN A 193 45.50 14.84 -23.67
C ASN A 193 46.29 15.19 -22.41
N PHE A 194 45.79 14.74 -21.25
CA PHE A 194 46.37 14.99 -19.93
C PHE A 194 46.86 13.71 -19.26
N TYR A 195 48.11 13.70 -18.79
CA TYR A 195 48.70 12.55 -18.11
C TYR A 195 49.28 12.95 -16.76
N VAL A 196 49.05 12.11 -15.73
CA VAL A 196 49.52 12.37 -14.37
C VAL A 196 50.50 11.29 -13.93
N GLY A 197 51.64 11.71 -13.38
CA GLY A 197 52.70 10.85 -12.90
C GLY A 197 52.62 10.56 -11.40
N PRO A 198 53.26 9.48 -10.92
CA PRO A 198 53.17 9.01 -9.54
C PRO A 198 53.73 10.00 -8.51
N ASN A 199 54.55 10.97 -8.93
CA ASN A 199 55.12 11.99 -8.06
C ASN A 199 54.42 13.36 -8.21
N ALA A 200 53.37 13.44 -9.01
CA ALA A 200 52.56 14.64 -9.13
C ALA A 200 51.77 14.87 -7.83
N ASP A 201 51.60 16.13 -7.46
CA ASP A 201 50.95 16.53 -6.22
C ASP A 201 49.76 17.46 -6.46
N LYS A 202 48.82 17.45 -5.50
CA LYS A 202 47.58 18.20 -5.57
C LYS A 202 47.79 19.69 -5.30
N SER A 203 47.14 20.54 -6.09
CA SER A 203 47.35 21.99 -6.05
C SER A 203 46.14 22.77 -6.56
N ASN A 204 46.18 24.11 -6.43
CA ASN A 204 45.05 24.98 -6.78
C ASN A 204 44.95 25.37 -8.26
N GLY A 205 46.00 25.14 -9.06
CA GLY A 205 46.00 25.45 -10.49
C GLY A 205 45.02 24.59 -11.26
N TRP A 206 44.46 25.13 -12.34
CA TRP A 206 43.48 24.43 -13.17
C TRP A 206 44.10 23.94 -14.48
N VAL A 207 44.00 22.64 -14.77
CA VAL A 207 44.09 22.15 -16.14
C VAL A 207 42.70 22.26 -16.77
N ARG A 208 42.59 23.08 -17.81
CA ARG A 208 41.34 23.42 -18.50
C ARG A 208 41.28 22.70 -19.83
N PHE A 209 40.41 21.70 -19.95
CA PHE A 209 40.07 21.09 -21.22
C PHE A 209 39.20 22.05 -22.03
N ILE A 210 39.78 22.64 -23.08
CA ILE A 210 39.12 23.66 -23.93
C ILE A 210 39.20 23.35 -25.43
N GLY A 211 39.81 22.22 -25.81
CA GLY A 211 39.91 21.80 -27.21
C GLY A 211 38.55 21.41 -27.81
N THR A 212 38.50 21.25 -29.13
CA THR A 212 37.27 20.88 -29.87
C THR A 212 37.18 19.38 -30.19
N ASN A 213 38.30 18.65 -30.16
CA ASN A 213 38.36 17.20 -30.35
C ASN A 213 38.14 16.46 -29.02
N ASP A 214 37.91 15.16 -29.07
CA ASP A 214 37.98 14.32 -27.88
C ASP A 214 39.37 14.40 -27.25
N GLN A 215 39.41 14.60 -25.93
CA GLN A 215 40.63 14.67 -25.14
C GLN A 215 40.63 13.55 -24.12
N TYR A 216 41.78 12.93 -23.91
CA TYR A 216 41.92 11.80 -23.00
C TYR A 216 42.68 12.21 -21.74
N TYR A 217 42.34 11.60 -20.60
CA TYR A 217 43.13 11.69 -19.38
C TYR A 217 43.54 10.31 -18.87
N GLY A 218 44.69 10.21 -18.19
CA GLY A 218 45.13 8.95 -17.62
C GLY A 218 46.36 9.08 -16.73
N LEU A 219 46.77 7.95 -16.16
CA LEU A 219 47.95 7.86 -15.31
C LEU A 219 49.15 7.29 -16.08
N THR A 220 50.34 7.69 -15.67
CA THR A 220 51.63 7.12 -16.14
C THR A 220 52.26 6.19 -15.10
N GLY A 221 51.65 6.06 -13.91
CA GLY A 221 52.07 5.15 -12.84
C GLY A 221 51.04 5.12 -11.70
N ALA A 222 51.19 4.18 -10.77
CA ALA A 222 50.28 4.03 -9.63
C ALA A 222 50.43 5.18 -8.60
N ALA A 223 49.33 5.54 -7.92
CA ALA A 223 49.27 6.55 -6.85
C ALA A 223 49.62 8.00 -7.27
N ALA A 224 48.96 8.51 -8.30
CA ALA A 224 49.14 9.88 -8.79
C ALA A 224 48.18 10.89 -8.12
N ASN A 225 48.62 12.11 -7.84
CA ASN A 225 47.74 13.24 -7.50
C ASN A 225 47.86 14.33 -8.56
N SER A 226 46.77 15.06 -8.81
CA SER A 226 46.72 16.13 -9.80
C SER A 226 46.25 17.45 -9.19
N CYS A 227 46.59 18.53 -9.88
CA CYS A 227 45.93 19.82 -9.75
C CYS A 227 44.44 19.74 -10.11
N ALA A 228 43.74 20.87 -10.04
CA ALA A 228 42.32 20.94 -10.33
C ALA A 228 42.03 20.73 -11.82
N VAL A 229 40.88 20.14 -12.16
CA VAL A 229 40.44 19.85 -13.53
C VAL A 229 39.18 20.63 -13.86
N LEU A 230 39.24 21.41 -14.95
CA LEU A 230 38.10 22.17 -15.48
C LEU A 230 37.77 21.70 -16.89
N VAL A 231 36.51 21.45 -17.17
CA VAL A 231 35.99 21.11 -18.51
C VAL A 231 35.09 22.23 -19.00
N SER A 232 35.48 22.85 -20.11
CA SER A 232 34.72 23.90 -20.78
C SER A 232 34.94 23.79 -22.28
N LYS A 233 34.42 22.68 -22.82
CA LYS A 233 34.56 22.33 -24.24
C LYS A 233 33.33 22.79 -25.00
N THR A 234 33.53 23.30 -26.21
CA THR A 234 32.42 23.60 -27.13
C THR A 234 31.95 22.36 -27.87
N THR A 235 32.88 21.45 -28.21
CA THR A 235 32.63 20.16 -28.87
C THR A 235 33.61 19.10 -28.37
N GLY A 236 33.30 17.82 -28.61
CA GLY A 236 34.10 16.68 -28.15
C GLY A 236 33.96 16.39 -26.66
N LYS A 237 34.50 15.25 -26.23
CA LYS A 237 34.39 14.72 -24.86
C LYS A 237 35.75 14.72 -24.14
N VAL A 238 35.72 14.64 -22.82
CA VAL A 238 36.88 14.28 -22.00
C VAL A 238 36.71 12.83 -21.55
N LEU A 239 37.57 11.95 -22.06
CA LEU A 239 37.44 10.49 -21.92
C LEU A 239 38.56 9.91 -21.04
N PRO A 240 38.28 8.92 -20.18
CA PRO A 240 39.31 8.20 -19.47
C PRO A 240 40.08 7.30 -20.46
N ASN A 241 41.39 7.25 -20.33
CA ASN A 241 42.21 6.18 -20.91
C ASN A 241 42.13 4.92 -20.04
N ALA A 242 42.58 3.77 -20.54
CA ALA A 242 42.65 2.50 -19.82
C ALA A 242 43.46 2.58 -18.50
N THR A 243 44.31 3.61 -18.33
CA THR A 243 45.11 3.83 -17.12
C THR A 243 44.50 4.86 -16.16
N ALA A 244 43.25 5.29 -16.35
CA ALA A 244 42.63 6.34 -15.55
C ALA A 244 42.10 5.86 -14.18
N ASP A 245 42.15 4.55 -13.89
CA ASP A 245 41.75 4.04 -12.58
C ASP A 245 42.64 4.59 -11.47
N GLY A 246 42.02 5.19 -10.45
CA GLY A 246 42.71 5.87 -9.36
C GLY A 246 43.12 7.30 -9.71
N PHE A 247 42.48 7.94 -10.69
CA PHE A 247 42.73 9.34 -11.03
C PHE A 247 42.31 10.27 -9.89
N ARG A 248 43.29 10.95 -9.27
CA ARG A 248 43.07 11.84 -8.11
C ARG A 248 43.32 13.28 -8.48
N MET A 249 42.42 14.17 -8.08
CA MET A 249 42.54 15.62 -8.33
C MET A 249 42.15 16.44 -7.10
N SER A 250 42.60 17.69 -7.07
CA SER A 250 42.28 18.60 -5.96
C SER A 250 40.86 19.15 -6.01
N ARG A 251 40.32 19.39 -7.21
CA ARG A 251 38.97 19.88 -7.48
C ARG A 251 38.54 19.51 -8.88
N PHE A 252 37.23 19.47 -9.09
CA PHE A 252 36.61 19.28 -10.39
C PHE A 252 35.61 20.38 -10.70
N MET A 253 35.61 20.87 -11.95
CA MET A 253 34.62 21.80 -12.46
C MET A 253 34.20 21.43 -13.89
N LEU A 254 32.91 21.31 -14.14
CA LEU A 254 32.32 21.06 -15.46
C LEU A 254 31.34 22.19 -15.78
N VAL A 255 31.69 22.97 -16.80
CA VAL A 255 30.94 24.17 -17.22
C VAL A 255 30.25 23.94 -18.57
N ASN A 256 30.92 23.24 -19.49
CA ASN A 256 30.39 22.89 -20.80
C ASN A 256 31.12 21.67 -21.38
N GLY A 257 30.46 20.92 -22.27
CA GLY A 257 30.94 19.68 -22.85
C GLY A 257 30.59 18.44 -22.02
N GLU A 258 31.21 17.31 -22.34
CA GLU A 258 30.99 16.05 -21.63
C GLU A 258 32.28 15.58 -20.95
N PHE A 259 32.18 15.18 -19.68
CA PHE A 259 33.23 14.50 -18.95
C PHE A 259 32.77 13.09 -18.59
N VAL A 260 33.55 12.09 -18.99
CA VAL A 260 33.34 10.69 -18.63
C VAL A 260 34.32 10.34 -17.51
N ALA A 261 33.78 9.96 -16.34
CA ALA A 261 34.55 9.48 -15.20
C ALA A 261 35.24 8.13 -15.52
N PRO A 262 36.32 7.74 -14.82
CA PRO A 262 36.90 6.41 -15.00
C PRO A 262 35.93 5.33 -14.50
N SER A 263 35.96 4.14 -15.09
CA SER A 263 35.19 2.99 -14.63
C SER A 263 35.72 2.37 -13.33
N GLY A 264 36.89 2.81 -12.88
CA GLY A 264 37.45 2.50 -11.56
C GLY A 264 37.23 3.66 -10.58
N LEU A 265 38.28 4.06 -9.86
CA LEU A 265 38.23 5.13 -8.87
C LEU A 265 38.53 6.51 -9.46
N MET A 266 37.66 7.48 -9.21
CA MET A 266 37.92 8.91 -9.31
C MET A 266 37.93 9.51 -7.91
N GLN A 267 39.04 10.12 -7.50
CA GLN A 267 39.15 10.72 -6.17
C GLN A 267 39.28 12.23 -6.25
N ILE A 268 38.46 12.93 -5.47
CA ILE A 268 38.57 14.36 -5.24
C ILE A 268 39.04 14.55 -3.81
N ASN A 269 40.30 14.96 -3.66
CA ASN A 269 40.94 15.12 -2.36
C ASN A 269 41.72 16.43 -2.33
N ARG A 270 41.47 17.25 -1.31
CA ARG A 270 42.20 18.51 -1.13
C ARG A 270 42.57 18.76 0.32
N TYR A 271 43.80 19.24 0.52
CA TYR A 271 44.22 19.92 1.76
C TYR A 271 43.80 21.38 1.69
N ASN A 272 42.96 21.83 2.62
CA ASN A 272 42.50 23.22 2.65
C ASN A 272 42.56 23.84 4.04
N THR A 273 42.83 25.15 4.05
CA THR A 273 42.73 26.01 5.24
C THR A 273 41.41 26.79 5.29
N SER A 274 40.59 26.75 4.22
CA SER A 274 39.31 27.48 4.06
C SER A 274 38.22 26.61 3.41
N SER A 275 36.96 27.01 3.57
CA SER A 275 35.81 26.43 2.86
C SER A 275 35.95 26.57 1.34
N VAL A 276 35.48 25.58 0.56
CA VAL A 276 35.61 25.59 -0.91
C VAL A 276 34.72 24.54 -1.61
N ASP A 277 34.33 24.86 -2.85
CA ASP A 277 33.72 23.90 -3.77
C ASP A 277 34.77 22.89 -4.26
N ILE A 278 34.55 21.61 -3.98
CA ILE A 278 35.45 20.53 -4.41
C ILE A 278 34.98 19.87 -5.70
N PHE A 279 33.68 19.90 -5.96
CA PHE A 279 33.05 19.45 -7.19
C PHE A 279 31.99 20.44 -7.61
N ASN A 280 32.02 20.86 -8.87
CA ASN A 280 31.10 21.86 -9.39
C ASN A 280 30.66 21.49 -10.81
N HIS A 281 29.42 21.00 -10.94
CA HIS A 281 28.77 20.75 -12.22
C HIS A 281 27.76 21.86 -12.49
N ASN A 282 28.13 22.83 -13.33
CA ASN A 282 27.36 24.03 -13.64
C ASN A 282 26.86 24.09 -15.09
N GLY A 283 27.17 23.07 -15.91
CA GLY A 283 26.65 22.88 -17.26
C GLY A 283 27.40 21.76 -17.97
N GLY A 284 26.85 21.21 -19.06
CA GLY A 284 27.43 20.05 -19.75
C GLY A 284 26.83 18.71 -19.27
N ILE A 285 27.57 17.62 -19.50
CA ILE A 285 27.15 16.25 -19.16
C ILE A 285 28.26 15.57 -18.35
N PHE A 286 27.93 15.08 -17.16
CA PHE A 286 28.79 14.22 -16.36
C PHE A 286 28.35 12.76 -16.54
N THR A 287 29.25 11.89 -17.00
CA THR A 287 28.97 10.45 -17.17
C THR A 287 29.75 9.64 -16.15
N ALA A 288 29.06 8.97 -15.22
CA ALA A 288 29.69 8.22 -14.12
C ALA A 288 30.48 6.97 -14.54
N ASN A 289 30.17 6.39 -15.71
CA ASN A 289 30.90 5.28 -16.32
C ASN A 289 31.06 4.02 -15.43
N GLY A 290 30.11 3.75 -14.53
CA GLY A 290 30.14 2.56 -13.68
C GLY A 290 31.22 2.55 -12.58
N GLY A 291 31.95 3.65 -12.40
CA GLY A 291 33.03 3.75 -11.42
C GLY A 291 32.62 4.26 -10.04
N THR A 292 33.61 4.49 -9.19
CA THR A 292 33.45 5.06 -7.85
C THR A 292 34.00 6.47 -7.78
N VAL A 293 33.18 7.43 -7.32
CA VAL A 293 33.65 8.77 -6.95
C VAL A 293 33.88 8.83 -5.45
N LEU A 294 35.12 9.08 -5.05
CA LEU A 294 35.53 9.26 -3.65
C LEU A 294 35.71 10.75 -3.36
N PHE A 295 34.84 11.30 -2.51
CA PHE A 295 35.01 12.62 -1.92
C PHE A 295 35.79 12.46 -0.62
N ASN A 296 37.06 12.90 -0.64
CA ASN A 296 37.95 12.81 0.52
C ASN A 296 38.64 14.16 0.78
N PRO A 297 37.90 15.20 1.22
CA PRO A 297 38.52 16.43 1.66
C PRO A 297 39.28 16.18 2.98
N VAL A 298 40.55 16.60 3.05
CA VAL A 298 41.39 16.42 4.25
C VAL A 298 41.65 17.77 4.91
N TYR A 299 41.43 17.85 6.21
CA TYR A 299 41.62 19.05 7.02
C TYR A 299 42.88 18.99 7.89
N HIS A 300 43.46 20.14 8.25
CA HIS A 300 44.53 20.29 9.25
C HIS A 300 44.47 21.70 9.87
N ASN A 301 43.72 21.94 10.96
CA ASN A 301 43.90 23.10 11.86
C ASN A 301 42.94 23.12 13.10
N ARG A 302 43.43 23.50 14.27
CA ARG A 302 42.71 23.24 15.55
C ARG A 302 41.40 23.99 15.84
N PHE A 303 40.89 24.93 15.02
CA PHE A 303 39.93 25.93 15.53
C PHE A 303 38.65 26.30 14.73
N ASP A 304 38.39 25.85 13.50
CA ASP A 304 37.15 26.23 12.77
C ASP A 304 36.49 25.05 12.02
N GLY A 305 35.15 24.91 12.12
CA GLY A 305 34.37 23.97 11.31
C GLY A 305 34.24 24.47 9.87
N ARG A 306 34.95 23.84 8.93
CA ARG A 306 35.02 24.24 7.51
C ARG A 306 33.99 23.49 6.67
N LEU A 307 33.55 24.14 5.59
CA LEU A 307 32.47 23.67 4.71
C LEU A 307 33.04 23.34 3.33
N PHE A 308 32.83 22.12 2.87
CA PHE A 308 33.14 21.69 1.50
C PHE A 308 31.84 21.51 0.74
N ASP A 309 31.73 22.13 -0.44
CA ASP A 309 30.49 22.08 -1.22
C ASP A 309 30.66 21.19 -2.47
N ILE A 310 29.63 20.39 -2.73
CA ILE A 310 29.41 19.66 -3.99
C ILE A 310 28.23 20.34 -4.68
N HIS A 311 28.52 21.08 -5.74
CA HIS A 311 27.50 21.69 -6.59
C HIS A 311 27.12 20.73 -7.71
N VAL A 312 25.86 20.29 -7.70
CA VAL A 312 25.28 19.40 -8.70
C VAL A 312 24.13 20.08 -9.45
N GLN A 313 23.89 19.62 -10.67
CA GLN A 313 22.64 19.81 -11.41
C GLN A 313 21.68 18.64 -11.15
N PRO A 314 20.36 18.80 -11.39
CA PRO A 314 19.41 17.68 -11.34
C PRO A 314 19.78 16.47 -12.21
N THR A 315 20.58 16.67 -13.25
CA THR A 315 21.09 15.63 -14.17
C THR A 315 22.42 15.02 -13.74
N THR A 316 22.95 15.39 -12.55
CA THR A 316 24.25 14.87 -12.08
C THR A 316 24.03 13.54 -11.40
N GLU A 317 24.34 12.47 -12.12
CA GLU A 317 24.23 11.10 -11.63
C GLU A 317 25.62 10.51 -11.42
N PHE A 318 25.78 9.82 -10.31
CA PHE A 318 26.95 9.02 -9.96
C PHE A 318 26.59 7.53 -10.06
N TYR A 319 27.61 6.68 -10.11
CA TYR A 319 27.41 5.24 -9.96
C TYR A 319 27.65 4.86 -8.50
N ASN A 320 28.88 4.57 -8.09
CA ASN A 320 29.22 4.40 -6.67
C ASN A 320 29.78 5.70 -6.08
N VAL A 321 29.47 6.00 -4.82
CA VAL A 321 29.99 7.18 -4.10
C VAL A 321 30.55 6.77 -2.75
N ILE A 322 31.75 7.27 -2.43
CA ILE A 322 32.33 7.14 -1.09
C ILE A 322 32.57 8.53 -0.51
N LEU A 323 32.11 8.73 0.73
CA LEU A 323 32.26 9.96 1.49
C LEU A 323 33.20 9.69 2.68
N ASP A 324 34.37 10.34 2.66
CA ASP A 324 35.52 10.06 3.55
C ASP A 324 36.17 11.39 3.98
N MET A 325 35.45 12.13 4.81
CA MET A 325 35.90 13.42 5.35
C MET A 325 36.82 13.18 6.56
N ASN A 326 38.10 12.94 6.25
CA ASN A 326 39.13 12.59 7.23
C ASN A 326 39.23 13.53 8.44
N ARG A 327 39.27 12.92 9.64
CA ARG A 327 39.52 13.59 10.93
C ARG A 327 41.02 13.83 11.15
N SER A 328 41.42 15.07 11.45
CA SER A 328 42.79 15.36 11.93
C SER A 328 42.88 16.02 13.31
N ASP A 329 41.79 16.56 13.87
CA ASP A 329 41.72 17.14 15.21
C ASP A 329 40.29 17.16 15.82
N SER A 330 40.01 18.06 16.78
CA SER A 330 38.83 18.05 17.68
C SER A 330 37.52 18.53 17.05
N ARG A 331 37.47 18.83 15.74
CA ARG A 331 36.24 19.17 15.00
C ARG A 331 36.22 18.49 13.63
N GLU A 332 35.04 18.10 13.17
CA GLU A 332 34.84 17.38 11.91
C GLU A 332 34.70 18.33 10.71
N ALA A 333 35.07 17.85 9.52
CA ALA A 333 34.79 18.54 8.27
C ALA A 333 33.35 18.26 7.81
N THR A 334 32.66 19.29 7.31
CA THR A 334 31.30 19.16 6.78
C THR A 334 31.30 19.24 5.26
N LEU A 335 30.80 18.19 4.61
CA LEU A 335 30.49 18.14 3.19
C LEU A 335 29.01 18.49 2.98
N ARG A 336 28.71 19.40 2.05
CA ARG A 336 27.34 19.83 1.79
C ARG A 336 26.99 19.69 0.32
N MET A 337 25.79 19.19 0.07
CA MET A 337 25.19 19.21 -1.26
C MET A 337 24.60 20.59 -1.56
N GLN A 338 24.83 21.06 -2.78
CA GLN A 338 24.27 22.30 -3.33
C GLN A 338 23.65 22.02 -4.69
N GLY A 339 22.48 22.60 -4.97
CA GLY A 339 21.79 22.49 -6.26
C GLY A 339 20.86 21.27 -6.43
N GLY A 340 21.00 20.22 -5.62
CA GLY A 340 20.15 19.03 -5.64
C GLY A 340 20.66 17.90 -4.73
N PRO A 341 19.97 16.73 -4.73
CA PRO A 341 20.42 15.56 -3.99
C PRO A 341 21.66 14.92 -4.62
N LEU A 342 22.37 14.11 -3.84
CA LEU A 342 23.38 13.20 -4.36
C LEU A 342 22.67 11.99 -4.98
N ILE A 343 22.69 11.85 -6.31
CA ILE A 343 22.05 10.74 -7.01
C ILE A 343 23.10 9.69 -7.37
N ALA A 344 23.00 8.48 -6.80
CA ALA A 344 23.93 7.38 -7.03
C ALA A 344 23.16 6.10 -7.39
N HIS A 345 23.37 5.56 -8.59
CA HIS A 345 22.71 4.30 -9.02
C HIS A 345 23.35 3.03 -8.45
N GLY A 346 24.57 3.14 -7.93
CA GLY A 346 25.28 2.09 -7.20
C GLY A 346 25.27 2.36 -5.70
N ASP A 347 26.33 1.93 -5.02
CA ASP A 347 26.45 2.00 -3.57
C ASP A 347 26.89 3.40 -3.08
N VAL A 348 26.38 3.81 -1.92
CA VAL A 348 26.83 5.00 -1.18
C VAL A 348 27.43 4.56 0.16
N THR A 349 28.72 4.80 0.35
CA THR A 349 29.43 4.43 1.60
C THR A 349 29.95 5.65 2.33
N PHE A 350 29.70 5.71 3.63
CA PHE A 350 30.24 6.71 4.54
C PHE A 350 31.36 6.12 5.39
N ARG A 351 32.49 6.83 5.46
CA ARG A 351 33.66 6.43 6.25
C ARG A 351 33.95 7.33 7.43
N ASP A 352 33.72 8.63 7.34
CA ASP A 352 33.87 9.58 8.45
C ASP A 352 33.41 11.00 8.10
N GLY A 353 33.18 11.81 9.15
CA GLY A 353 32.89 13.25 9.13
C GLY A 353 31.41 13.61 9.01
N GLN A 354 31.12 14.85 8.59
CA GLN A 354 29.74 15.36 8.55
C GLN A 354 29.25 15.54 7.12
N PHE A 355 27.99 15.19 6.89
CA PHE A 355 27.33 15.40 5.62
C PHE A 355 26.00 16.11 5.79
N THR A 356 25.75 17.12 4.96
CA THR A 356 24.47 17.83 4.90
C THR A 356 23.94 17.82 3.48
N GLY A 357 22.81 17.17 3.27
CA GLY A 357 22.20 17.05 1.94
C GLY A 357 21.31 15.83 1.85
N ASP A 358 20.47 15.79 0.81
CA ASP A 358 19.62 14.64 0.51
C ASP A 358 20.38 13.66 -0.41
N ILE A 359 20.08 12.36 -0.29
CA ILE A 359 20.71 11.28 -1.05
C ILE A 359 19.62 10.46 -1.74
N GLN A 360 19.80 10.20 -3.02
CA GLN A 360 19.05 9.20 -3.80
C GLN A 360 19.98 8.04 -4.14
N VAL A 361 19.60 6.82 -3.77
CA VAL A 361 20.47 5.66 -3.90
C VAL A 361 19.74 4.51 -4.59
N GLY A 362 20.37 3.92 -5.62
CA GLY A 362 19.92 2.73 -6.36
C GLY A 362 20.59 1.42 -5.92
N GLY A 363 21.75 1.50 -5.23
CA GLY A 363 22.45 0.39 -4.58
C GLY A 363 22.33 0.40 -3.06
N ASN A 364 23.32 -0.13 -2.35
CA ASN A 364 23.32 -0.18 -0.89
C ASN A 364 23.75 1.17 -0.29
N ILE A 365 23.32 1.45 0.94
CA ILE A 365 23.80 2.60 1.72
C ILE A 365 24.37 2.15 3.05
N ASP A 366 25.62 2.51 3.34
CA ASP A 366 26.36 2.00 4.50
C ASP A 366 27.05 3.11 5.31
N PHE A 367 26.61 3.29 6.56
CA PHE A 367 27.15 4.22 7.55
C PHE A 367 27.97 3.51 8.64
N SER A 368 28.13 2.19 8.57
CA SER A 368 28.72 1.36 9.64
C SER A 368 30.19 1.66 9.95
N ASN A 369 30.95 2.11 8.96
CA ASN A 369 32.41 2.23 9.05
C ASN A 369 32.91 3.52 9.71
N ALA A 370 32.01 4.31 10.28
CA ALA A 370 32.29 5.70 10.53
C ALA A 370 32.26 6.09 12.00
N ASN A 371 33.45 6.26 12.54
CA ASN A 371 33.73 6.43 13.97
C ASN A 371 33.23 7.76 14.55
N THR A 372 32.86 8.72 13.70
CA THR A 372 32.32 10.05 14.04
C THR A 372 31.49 10.55 12.86
N LEU A 373 30.18 10.26 12.84
CA LEU A 373 29.25 10.73 11.79
C LEU A 373 28.17 11.63 12.35
N SER A 374 27.98 12.77 11.69
CA SER A 374 26.72 13.50 11.72
C SER A 374 26.18 13.62 10.29
N PHE A 375 25.06 12.94 10.03
CA PHE A 375 24.29 13.10 8.81
C PHE A 375 23.10 14.03 9.06
N THR A 376 22.87 15.01 8.19
CA THR A 376 21.68 15.85 8.22
C THR A 376 21.06 15.94 6.84
N GLY A 377 19.89 15.32 6.66
CA GLY A 377 19.24 15.26 5.36
C GLY A 377 18.24 14.11 5.27
N SER A 378 17.91 13.73 4.04
CA SER A 378 16.97 12.66 3.72
C SER A 378 17.68 11.58 2.89
N VAL A 379 17.21 10.33 3.00
CA VAL A 379 17.64 9.22 2.15
C VAL A 379 16.44 8.72 1.36
N ASP A 380 16.56 8.62 0.04
CA ASP A 380 15.53 8.18 -0.88
C ASP A 380 16.02 6.95 -1.66
N PHE A 381 15.36 5.81 -1.43
CA PHE A 381 15.66 4.55 -2.10
C PHE A 381 14.96 4.49 -3.46
N ILE A 382 15.74 4.41 -4.53
CA ILE A 382 15.27 4.41 -5.92
C ILE A 382 15.58 3.07 -6.61
N ASP A 383 15.26 3.00 -7.92
CA ASP A 383 15.53 1.86 -8.78
C ASP A 383 14.85 0.53 -8.35
N SER A 384 15.12 -0.54 -9.11
CA SER A 384 14.41 -1.83 -8.99
C SER A 384 15.17 -2.92 -8.22
N ASN A 385 16.46 -2.70 -7.94
CA ASN A 385 17.29 -3.70 -7.26
C ASN A 385 16.95 -3.78 -5.77
N PRO A 386 17.03 -4.97 -5.13
CA PRO A 386 17.07 -5.06 -3.68
C PRO A 386 18.26 -4.28 -3.12
N GLN A 387 18.06 -3.57 -2.01
CA GLN A 387 19.07 -2.73 -1.37
C GLN A 387 19.18 -3.08 0.10
N THR A 388 20.39 -3.03 0.64
CA THR A 388 20.64 -3.11 2.07
C THR A 388 20.99 -1.73 2.61
N TYR A 389 20.48 -1.39 3.79
CA TYR A 389 20.79 -0.13 4.45
C TYR A 389 21.39 -0.32 5.85
N HIS A 390 22.46 0.41 6.13
CA HIS A 390 23.01 0.60 7.46
C HIS A 390 23.03 2.11 7.73
N LEU A 391 21.95 2.62 8.32
CA LEU A 391 21.76 4.06 8.58
C LEU A 391 21.91 4.41 10.08
N GLY A 392 22.39 3.47 10.89
CA GLY A 392 22.36 3.48 12.35
C GLY A 392 22.79 4.79 13.02
N ASN A 393 22.34 5.01 14.26
CA ASN A 393 22.45 6.27 15.03
C ASN A 393 23.67 7.13 14.66
N ALA A 394 23.50 8.02 13.68
CA ALA A 394 24.50 9.03 13.36
C ALA A 394 24.78 9.80 14.65
N LEU A 395 26.00 9.66 15.19
CA LEU A 395 26.44 10.27 16.44
C LEU A 395 26.27 11.80 16.37
N GLY A 396 25.09 12.30 16.73
CA GLY A 396 24.75 13.73 16.74
C GLY A 396 24.12 14.29 15.45
N GLY A 397 23.71 13.44 14.49
CA GLY A 397 23.01 13.85 13.26
C GLY A 397 21.48 13.85 13.36
N GLU A 398 20.80 14.38 12.33
CA GLU A 398 19.34 14.36 12.18
C GLU A 398 18.96 13.75 10.81
N LEU A 399 18.63 12.45 10.79
CA LEU A 399 17.98 11.83 9.63
C LEU A 399 16.52 12.31 9.59
N LYS A 400 16.19 13.11 8.59
CA LYS A 400 14.87 13.73 8.48
C LYS A 400 13.85 12.74 7.93
N TYR A 401 14.03 12.38 6.66
CA TYR A 401 13.09 11.54 5.95
C TYR A 401 13.80 10.32 5.37
N ILE A 402 13.12 9.18 5.45
CA ILE A 402 13.43 8.00 4.65
C ILE A 402 12.32 7.87 3.63
N ASP A 403 12.66 8.12 2.37
CA ASP A 403 11.77 7.99 1.23
C ASP A 403 12.07 6.71 0.46
N VAL A 404 11.03 6.14 -0.14
CA VAL A 404 11.17 4.97 -1.00
C VAL A 404 10.32 5.17 -2.25
N HIS A 405 11.00 5.33 -3.39
CA HIS A 405 10.45 5.46 -4.74
C HIS A 405 10.96 4.34 -5.65
N LYS A 406 10.98 3.12 -5.11
CA LYS A 406 11.50 1.96 -5.83
C LYS A 406 10.53 1.54 -6.92
N THR A 407 11.05 1.23 -8.11
CA THR A 407 10.26 0.66 -9.21
C THR A 407 10.09 -0.86 -9.07
N GLY A 408 10.83 -1.47 -8.14
CA GLY A 408 10.78 -2.89 -7.75
C GLY A 408 11.76 -3.17 -6.60
N GLY A 409 11.67 -4.36 -6.00
CA GLY A 409 12.56 -4.78 -4.91
C GLY A 409 12.24 -4.18 -3.54
N ILE A 410 13.09 -4.50 -2.57
CA ILE A 410 12.95 -4.14 -1.15
C ILE A 410 14.21 -3.41 -0.65
N ALA A 411 14.05 -2.43 0.23
CA ALA A 411 15.12 -1.85 1.02
C ALA A 411 15.11 -2.48 2.42
N THR A 412 16.15 -3.26 2.71
CA THR A 412 16.25 -4.13 3.89
C THR A 412 17.32 -3.61 4.85
N GLY A 413 17.02 -3.60 6.16
CA GLY A 413 18.01 -3.24 7.16
C GLY A 413 19.13 -4.27 7.22
N ASP A 414 20.39 -3.81 7.24
CA ASP A 414 21.52 -4.69 7.52
C ASP A 414 21.31 -5.39 8.88
N PRO A 415 21.57 -6.70 9.04
CA PRO A 415 21.42 -7.40 10.32
C PRO A 415 22.24 -6.79 11.48
N ALA A 416 23.34 -6.09 11.18
CA ALA A 416 24.13 -5.35 12.16
C ALA A 416 23.54 -3.97 12.50
N ASN A 417 22.60 -3.46 11.70
CA ASN A 417 21.88 -2.22 11.93
C ASN A 417 20.63 -2.50 12.79
N THR A 418 20.82 -2.48 14.11
CA THR A 418 19.73 -2.77 15.05
C THR A 418 18.86 -1.55 15.30
N ASP A 419 19.44 -0.36 15.49
CA ASP A 419 18.66 0.83 15.87
C ASP A 419 18.72 1.92 14.81
N LEU A 420 17.61 2.64 14.63
CA LEU A 420 17.48 3.73 13.69
C LEU A 420 16.67 4.87 14.31
N SER A 421 17.06 6.10 14.04
CA SER A 421 16.23 7.27 14.30
C SER A 421 15.98 8.03 13.00
N ALA A 422 14.74 8.46 12.81
CA ALA A 422 14.36 9.34 11.69
C ALA A 422 13.22 10.24 12.15
N TRP A 423 12.94 11.33 11.43
CA TRP A 423 11.67 12.02 11.69
C TRP A 423 10.51 11.17 11.17
N ASN A 424 10.51 10.77 9.89
CA ASN A 424 9.48 9.89 9.31
C ASN A 424 10.02 8.94 8.23
N ILE A 425 9.14 7.99 7.87
CA ILE A 425 9.31 7.07 6.75
C ILE A 425 8.13 7.26 5.79
N ARG A 426 8.43 7.43 4.49
CA ARG A 426 7.45 7.61 3.42
C ARG A 426 7.74 6.65 2.28
N VAL A 427 6.82 5.73 2.01
CA VAL A 427 6.96 4.73 0.95
C VAL A 427 5.93 5.00 -0.12
N TYR A 428 6.38 5.53 -1.26
CA TYR A 428 5.52 5.85 -2.40
C TYR A 428 5.35 4.65 -3.34
N SER A 429 6.38 3.80 -3.43
CA SER A 429 6.36 2.54 -4.17
C SER A 429 7.46 1.59 -3.69
N GLY A 430 7.25 0.28 -3.85
CA GLY A 430 8.17 -0.75 -3.35
C GLY A 430 8.02 -1.01 -1.84
N THR A 431 8.99 -1.69 -1.25
CA THR A 431 8.93 -2.11 0.17
C THR A 431 10.12 -1.58 0.96
N PHE A 432 9.84 -1.05 2.15
CA PHE A 432 10.84 -0.75 3.18
C PHE A 432 10.69 -1.73 4.34
N GLU A 433 11.74 -2.48 4.66
CA GLU A 433 11.80 -3.32 5.85
C GLU A 433 12.47 -2.53 6.99
N LEU A 434 11.77 -2.39 8.11
CA LEU A 434 12.23 -1.70 9.32
C LEU A 434 13.39 -2.46 9.99
N PRO A 435 14.25 -1.78 10.77
CA PRO A 435 15.42 -2.40 11.41
C PRO A 435 14.99 -3.38 12.51
N SER A 436 15.83 -4.39 12.79
CA SER A 436 15.50 -5.46 13.75
C SER A 436 15.49 -5.04 15.23
N GLY A 437 16.02 -3.88 15.59
CA GLY A 437 16.02 -3.31 16.94
C GLY A 437 15.02 -2.17 17.08
N ILE A 438 15.45 -1.00 17.59
CA ILE A 438 14.54 0.11 17.89
C ILE A 438 14.55 1.15 16.76
N LEU A 439 13.40 1.36 16.14
CA LEU A 439 13.15 2.53 15.30
C LEU A 439 12.51 3.65 16.14
N THR A 440 13.20 4.77 16.32
CA THR A 440 12.64 5.96 16.96
C THR A 440 12.16 6.96 15.90
N LEU A 441 10.90 7.37 15.98
CA LEU A 441 10.30 8.37 15.09
C LEU A 441 9.87 9.62 15.85
N GLY A 442 10.02 10.79 15.21
CA GLY A 442 9.47 12.06 15.67
C GLY A 442 10.24 12.80 16.77
N GLU A 443 11.48 12.39 17.06
CA GLU A 443 12.35 13.10 18.01
C GLU A 443 12.73 14.51 17.50
N ASN A 444 12.82 15.50 18.40
CA ASN A 444 13.27 16.89 18.12
C ASN A 444 12.42 17.76 17.15
N LEU A 445 11.17 17.39 16.88
CA LEU A 445 10.29 18.20 16.03
C LEU A 445 9.75 19.46 16.77
N ASN A 446 10.17 20.66 16.35
CA ASN A 446 9.87 21.95 17.02
C ASN A 446 8.87 22.91 16.29
N SER A 447 8.35 22.58 15.09
CA SER A 447 7.42 23.43 14.29
C SER A 447 5.94 23.44 14.78
N GLY A 448 4.90 23.66 13.96
CA GLY A 448 3.48 23.49 14.36
C GLY A 448 2.72 22.73 13.28
N GLY A 449 1.94 21.69 13.61
CA GLY A 449 1.17 20.89 12.63
C GLY A 449 1.07 19.39 12.95
N ILE A 450 0.22 18.67 12.21
CA ILE A 450 0.08 17.20 12.21
C ILE A 450 1.27 16.58 11.51
N TYR A 451 1.82 15.51 12.09
CA TYR A 451 3.05 14.88 11.61
C TYR A 451 2.80 13.46 11.05
N ASN A 452 2.98 13.27 9.74
CA ASN A 452 2.95 11.94 9.12
C ASN A 452 4.22 11.16 9.49
N SER A 453 4.11 10.29 10.49
CA SER A 453 5.26 9.53 11.01
C SER A 453 5.56 8.30 10.14
N LEU A 454 4.52 7.63 9.68
CA LEU A 454 4.58 6.54 8.70
C LEU A 454 3.58 6.87 7.60
N TYR A 455 4.03 6.79 6.35
CA TYR A 455 3.22 7.11 5.20
C TYR A 455 3.46 6.08 4.10
N THR A 456 2.37 5.57 3.53
CA THR A 456 2.39 4.76 2.31
C THR A 456 1.44 5.34 1.27
N ALA A 457 1.82 5.23 0.00
CA ALA A 457 1.01 5.57 -1.17
C ALA A 457 1.07 4.46 -2.22
N GLY A 458 0.02 4.35 -3.05
CA GLY A 458 0.00 3.39 -4.16
C GLY A 458 0.28 1.95 -3.70
N SER A 459 1.31 1.33 -4.28
CA SER A 459 1.77 -0.02 -3.91
C SER A 459 2.86 -0.05 -2.83
N GLY A 460 3.12 1.09 -2.16
CA GLY A 460 4.13 1.20 -1.12
C GLY A 460 3.84 0.34 0.10
N ALA A 461 4.86 -0.32 0.63
CA ALA A 461 4.76 -1.18 1.80
C ALA A 461 5.83 -0.88 2.86
N ILE A 462 5.42 -0.82 4.12
CA ILE A 462 6.31 -0.82 5.29
C ILE A 462 6.12 -2.16 5.99
N THR A 463 7.22 -2.88 6.22
CA THR A 463 7.23 -4.21 6.83
C THR A 463 8.24 -4.28 7.96
N HIS A 464 8.03 -5.19 8.90
CA HIS A 464 8.95 -5.46 10.00
C HIS A 464 9.15 -6.98 10.05
N ASN A 465 10.40 -7.46 10.07
CA ASN A 465 10.77 -8.87 9.85
C ASN A 465 10.36 -9.85 10.97
N GLY A 466 9.31 -9.52 11.75
CA GLY A 466 8.87 -10.32 12.89
C GLY A 466 9.68 -10.08 14.17
N SER A 467 10.51 -9.04 14.21
CA SER A 467 11.23 -8.57 15.40
C SER A 467 11.32 -7.04 15.39
N GLY A 468 11.82 -6.44 16.47
CA GLY A 468 12.05 -5.00 16.56
C GLY A 468 10.86 -4.20 17.09
N LYS A 469 11.13 -2.93 17.42
CA LYS A 469 10.17 -2.03 18.08
C LYS A 469 10.18 -0.66 17.45
N VAL A 470 9.01 -0.18 17.04
CA VAL A 470 8.83 1.23 16.64
C VAL A 470 8.42 2.04 17.87
N ILE A 471 9.15 3.11 18.17
CA ILE A 471 8.82 4.04 19.23
C ILE A 471 8.55 5.41 18.63
N CYS A 472 7.34 5.91 18.80
CA CYS A 472 6.99 7.27 18.42
C CYS A 472 7.10 8.19 19.64
N LYS A 473 8.05 9.13 19.61
CA LYS A 473 8.29 10.10 20.69
C LYS A 473 7.82 11.52 20.33
N GLY A 474 7.73 12.38 21.35
CA GLY A 474 7.48 13.84 21.21
C GLY A 474 6.05 14.29 21.54
N SER A 475 5.81 15.61 21.53
CA SER A 475 4.57 16.25 22.00
C SER A 475 3.53 16.58 20.91
N ARG A 476 3.74 16.14 19.67
CA ARG A 476 2.89 16.49 18.50
C ARG A 476 1.88 15.42 18.14
N ASN A 477 0.81 15.85 17.48
CA ASN A 477 -0.15 14.97 16.83
C ASN A 477 0.53 14.17 15.70
N ILE A 478 0.36 12.84 15.71
CA ILE A 478 0.85 11.94 14.67
C ILE A 478 -0.31 11.52 13.76
N GLN A 479 0.03 11.31 12.51
CA GLN A 479 -0.81 10.59 11.58
C GLN A 479 -0.03 9.42 10.97
N TYR A 480 -0.72 8.30 10.82
CA TYR A 480 -0.30 7.16 10.03
C TYR A 480 -1.22 7.09 8.81
N THR A 481 -0.66 7.12 7.61
CA THR A 481 -1.44 7.05 6.37
C THR A 481 -1.08 5.75 5.65
N ALA A 482 -2.05 4.86 5.51
CA ALA A 482 -1.85 3.48 5.07
C ALA A 482 -2.47 3.20 3.68
N ASN A 483 -2.32 4.10 2.68
CA ASN A 483 -2.89 3.84 1.35
C ASN A 483 -2.30 2.61 0.65
N GLY A 484 -1.14 2.13 1.12
CA GLY A 484 -0.55 0.84 0.77
C GLY A 484 -0.66 -0.16 1.93
N SER A 485 0.47 -0.69 2.43
CA SER A 485 0.45 -1.58 3.61
C SER A 485 1.45 -1.16 4.69
N ILE A 486 1.02 -1.22 5.95
CA ILE A 486 1.88 -0.99 7.12
C ILE A 486 1.76 -2.20 8.05
N SER A 487 2.87 -2.93 8.20
CA SER A 487 2.99 -4.06 9.10
C SER A 487 4.18 -3.88 10.03
N LEU A 488 3.90 -3.80 11.32
CA LEU A 488 4.85 -3.59 12.40
C LEU A 488 4.91 -4.84 13.28
N TYR A 489 6.00 -5.03 14.01
CA TYR A 489 6.09 -6.05 15.04
C TYR A 489 5.57 -5.52 16.38
N ASP A 490 6.32 -4.61 17.01
CA ASP A 490 5.88 -3.81 18.17
C ASP A 490 5.76 -2.33 17.83
N LEU A 491 4.74 -1.66 18.39
CA LEU A 491 4.57 -0.22 18.34
C LEU A 491 4.34 0.34 19.75
N GLU A 492 5.25 1.18 20.21
CA GLU A 492 5.07 1.98 21.42
C GLU A 492 4.87 3.45 21.06
N ILE A 493 3.80 4.02 21.57
CA ILE A 493 3.53 5.44 21.48
C ILE A 493 3.72 6.02 22.88
N ASP A 494 4.87 6.63 23.09
CA ASP A 494 5.26 7.29 24.34
C ASP A 494 5.07 8.79 24.21
N LYS A 495 3.82 9.23 24.39
CA LYS A 495 3.39 10.61 24.18
C LYS A 495 2.55 11.11 25.35
N GLY A 496 2.64 12.41 25.60
CA GLY A 496 1.69 13.12 26.47
C GLY A 496 0.30 13.22 25.82
N ALA A 497 -0.41 14.34 26.05
CA ALA A 497 -1.73 14.61 25.48
C ALA A 497 -1.67 14.95 23.96
N ALA A 498 -1.24 14.00 23.12
CA ALA A 498 -1.19 14.14 21.68
C ALA A 498 -2.26 13.26 20.99
N GLU A 499 -2.72 13.69 19.82
CA GLU A 499 -3.63 12.90 18.98
C GLU A 499 -2.85 12.00 18.01
N ILE A 500 -3.34 10.78 17.77
CA ILE A 500 -2.84 9.84 16.76
C ILE A 500 -4.01 9.48 15.85
N ARG A 501 -3.83 9.48 14.53
CA ARG A 501 -4.89 9.13 13.57
C ARG A 501 -4.40 8.09 12.57
N ILE A 502 -5.20 7.05 12.33
CA ILE A 502 -5.05 6.14 11.19
C ILE A 502 -5.94 6.66 10.06
N LEU A 503 -5.37 6.86 8.87
CA LEU A 503 -6.10 7.24 7.67
C LEU A 503 -5.81 6.28 6.50
N ASN A 504 -6.85 6.03 5.71
CA ASN A 504 -6.81 5.39 4.39
C ASN A 504 -6.17 3.98 4.36
N GLY A 505 -6.39 3.14 5.36
CA GLY A 505 -6.00 1.74 5.36
C GLY A 505 -5.77 1.15 6.74
N ASP A 506 -5.71 -0.19 6.79
CA ASP A 506 -5.48 -0.95 8.01
C ASP A 506 -4.02 -0.89 8.48
N ILE A 507 -3.81 -0.99 9.79
CA ILE A 507 -2.48 -1.15 10.38
C ILE A 507 -2.39 -2.49 11.09
N HIS A 508 -1.33 -3.25 10.78
CA HIS A 508 -1.06 -4.54 11.40
C HIS A 508 0.11 -4.44 12.35
N ILE A 509 -0.11 -4.77 13.63
CA ILE A 509 0.92 -4.87 14.67
C ILE A 509 0.94 -6.34 15.10
N ALA A 510 2.03 -7.04 14.82
CA ALA A 510 2.06 -8.49 14.98
C ALA A 510 2.12 -8.93 16.46
N ASN A 511 2.69 -8.11 17.35
CA ASN A 511 2.92 -8.46 18.74
C ASN A 511 2.27 -7.45 19.71
N GLU A 512 2.86 -6.31 20.04
CA GLU A 512 2.30 -5.39 21.05
C GLU A 512 2.07 -3.97 20.50
N LEU A 513 0.86 -3.44 20.76
CA LEU A 513 0.59 -2.00 20.74
C LEU A 513 0.58 -1.46 22.17
N LYS A 514 1.44 -0.48 22.44
CA LYS A 514 1.56 0.13 23.76
C LYS A 514 1.38 1.63 23.70
N LEU A 515 0.29 2.11 24.29
CA LEU A 515 -0.08 3.51 24.40
C LEU A 515 0.22 4.00 25.83
N LEU A 516 1.38 4.63 26.00
CA LEU A 516 1.80 5.22 27.27
C LEU A 516 1.25 6.64 27.41
N GLY A 517 0.94 7.05 28.64
CA GLY A 517 0.35 8.37 28.92
C GLY A 517 -1.15 8.43 28.65
N SER A 518 -1.63 9.57 28.16
CA SER A 518 -3.05 9.81 27.86
C SER A 518 -3.27 10.26 26.41
N PRO A 519 -2.71 9.57 25.40
CA PRO A 519 -2.92 9.93 24.01
C PRO A 519 -4.37 9.64 23.59
N SER A 520 -4.87 10.42 22.63
CA SER A 520 -6.12 10.12 21.91
C SER A 520 -5.77 9.41 20.61
N PHE A 521 -6.17 8.15 20.46
CA PHE A 521 -5.88 7.35 19.25
C PHE A 521 -7.15 7.13 18.44
N TYR A 522 -7.23 7.65 17.22
CA TYR A 522 -8.41 7.58 16.37
C TYR A 522 -8.25 6.53 15.26
N VAL A 523 -9.23 5.63 15.17
CA VAL A 523 -9.37 4.61 14.12
C VAL A 523 -10.70 4.85 13.42
N PHE A 524 -10.64 5.48 12.24
CA PHE A 524 -11.83 5.84 11.47
C PHE A 524 -11.94 4.99 10.20
N ASP A 525 -13.03 4.26 10.01
CA ASP A 525 -13.30 3.39 8.83
C ASP A 525 -12.18 2.37 8.49
N ASN A 526 -11.32 2.05 9.46
CA ASN A 526 -10.14 1.18 9.27
C ASN A 526 -10.04 0.16 10.41
N ALA A 527 -9.23 -0.89 10.21
CA ALA A 527 -8.91 -1.86 11.24
C ALA A 527 -7.49 -1.67 11.80
N LEU A 528 -7.39 -1.82 13.12
CA LEU A 528 -6.14 -1.89 13.86
C LEU A 528 -5.99 -3.31 14.41
N TYR A 529 -5.01 -4.04 13.89
CA TYR A 529 -4.68 -5.38 14.36
C TYR A 529 -3.54 -5.29 15.37
N THR A 530 -3.71 -5.94 16.50
CA THR A 530 -2.63 -6.17 17.48
C THR A 530 -2.81 -7.54 18.13
N LYS A 531 -1.77 -8.11 18.75
CA LYS A 531 -1.98 -9.23 19.67
C LYS A 531 -2.23 -8.69 21.06
N ASP A 532 -1.22 -8.08 21.66
CA ASP A 532 -1.28 -7.48 22.99
C ASP A 532 -1.57 -5.97 22.88
N LEU A 533 -2.38 -5.45 23.80
CA LEU A 533 -2.72 -4.03 23.91
C LEU A 533 -2.46 -3.54 25.33
N VAL A 534 -1.57 -2.56 25.47
CA VAL A 534 -1.36 -1.81 26.71
C VAL A 534 -1.93 -0.40 26.53
N LEU A 535 -3.00 -0.06 27.24
CA LEU A 535 -3.74 1.19 27.07
C LEU A 535 -3.87 1.96 28.39
N ASN A 536 -3.29 3.16 28.47
CA ASN A 536 -3.46 4.08 29.61
C ASN A 536 -4.26 5.37 29.27
N GLY A 537 -4.65 5.55 28.00
CA GLY A 537 -5.42 6.69 27.48
C GLY A 537 -6.76 6.27 26.86
N THR A 538 -7.25 7.02 25.87
CA THR A 538 -8.51 6.70 25.18
C THR A 538 -8.28 6.43 23.69
N MET A 539 -8.82 5.32 23.20
CA MET A 539 -8.90 5.06 21.75
C MET A 539 -10.33 5.31 21.26
N TYR A 540 -10.47 5.93 20.10
CA TYR A 540 -11.74 6.33 19.51
C TYR A 540 -11.96 5.57 18.21
N PHE A 541 -13.12 4.94 18.10
CA PHE A 541 -13.55 4.20 16.92
C PHE A 541 -14.87 4.81 16.43
N ASP A 542 -14.93 5.11 15.14
CA ASP A 542 -16.21 5.38 14.50
C ASP A 542 -16.96 4.09 14.17
N ASP A 543 -18.09 4.23 13.48
CA ASP A 543 -19.00 3.14 13.16
C ASP A 543 -18.31 1.91 12.55
N ASN A 544 -17.40 2.08 11.58
CA ASN A 544 -16.76 0.94 10.92
C ASN A 544 -15.35 0.65 11.43
N GLY A 545 -14.83 1.44 12.38
CA GLY A 545 -13.54 1.19 13.02
C GLY A 545 -13.49 -0.17 13.73
N SER A 546 -12.35 -0.85 13.66
CA SER A 546 -12.17 -2.16 14.32
C SER A 546 -10.87 -2.25 15.12
N LEU A 547 -10.97 -2.75 16.35
CA LEU A 547 -9.87 -3.23 17.17
C LEU A 547 -9.83 -4.76 17.14
N VAL A 548 -8.93 -5.30 16.32
CA VAL A 548 -8.77 -6.75 16.15
C VAL A 548 -7.61 -7.23 17.01
N GLN A 549 -7.91 -7.69 18.22
CA GLN A 549 -6.95 -8.42 19.04
C GLN A 549 -6.88 -9.89 18.61
N THR A 550 -5.69 -10.35 18.21
CA THR A 550 -5.49 -11.72 17.73
C THR A 550 -5.56 -12.76 18.86
N GLN A 551 -5.63 -14.05 18.51
CA GLN A 551 -5.87 -15.10 19.49
C GLN A 551 -4.75 -15.18 20.54
N GLY A 552 -5.15 -15.33 21.81
CA GLY A 552 -4.25 -15.33 22.96
C GLY A 552 -3.69 -13.95 23.32
N GLY A 553 -4.16 -12.88 22.66
CA GLY A 553 -3.81 -11.51 22.97
C GLY A 553 -4.36 -11.05 24.33
N THR A 554 -3.62 -10.18 24.99
CA THR A 554 -3.95 -9.63 26.31
C THR A 554 -4.28 -8.15 26.22
N PHE A 555 -5.18 -7.70 27.09
CA PHE A 555 -5.42 -6.28 27.35
C PHE A 555 -4.86 -5.95 28.73
N SER A 556 -4.19 -4.80 28.88
CA SER A 556 -3.74 -4.30 30.17
C SER A 556 -3.66 -2.77 30.18
N GLY A 557 -3.65 -2.19 31.38
CA GLY A 557 -3.62 -0.74 31.59
C GLY A 557 -4.88 -0.23 32.30
N THR A 558 -5.06 1.09 32.30
CA THR A 558 -6.20 1.76 32.97
C THR A 558 -7.03 2.61 32.03
N GLY A 559 -6.78 2.53 30.73
CA GLY A 559 -7.48 3.31 29.71
C GLY A 559 -8.71 2.59 29.16
N GLU A 560 -9.44 3.29 28.31
CA GLU A 560 -10.76 2.88 27.80
C GLU A 560 -10.85 3.12 26.28
N ILE A 561 -11.82 2.49 25.63
CA ILE A 561 -12.20 2.85 24.26
C ILE A 561 -13.51 3.63 24.26
N ASP A 562 -13.65 4.56 23.33
CA ASP A 562 -14.89 5.23 22.93
C ASP A 562 -15.27 4.65 21.56
N TYR A 563 -16.31 3.82 21.54
CA TYR A 563 -16.70 3.05 20.37
C TYR A 563 -18.09 3.47 19.90
N GLN A 564 -18.16 4.06 18.71
CA GLN A 564 -19.40 4.57 18.15
C GLN A 564 -20.03 3.55 17.21
N ARG A 565 -21.35 3.37 17.28
CA ARG A 565 -22.12 2.59 16.30
C ARG A 565 -23.40 3.30 15.90
N ILE A 566 -23.71 3.24 14.62
CA ILE A 566 -24.90 3.84 14.03
C ILE A 566 -26.04 2.81 14.08
N GLY A 567 -27.10 3.17 14.79
CA GLY A 567 -28.37 2.45 14.84
C GLY A 567 -29.49 3.17 14.09
N ILE A 568 -30.71 2.70 14.30
CA ILE A 568 -31.91 3.35 13.76
C ILE A 568 -32.24 4.65 14.53
N THR A 569 -32.86 5.60 13.83
CA THR A 569 -33.30 6.88 14.39
C THR A 569 -34.75 6.85 14.88
N GLU A 570 -35.52 5.82 14.54
CA GLU A 570 -36.96 5.78 14.82
C GLU A 570 -37.24 5.36 16.26
N ASN A 571 -37.93 6.24 17.01
CA ASN A 571 -38.22 6.03 18.43
C ASN A 571 -39.20 4.87 18.73
N THR A 572 -39.83 4.27 17.72
CA THR A 572 -40.70 3.09 17.83
C THR A 572 -40.08 1.82 17.28
N GLY A 573 -39.00 1.89 16.50
CA GLY A 573 -38.30 0.71 15.97
C GLY A 573 -37.25 0.21 16.96
N PHE A 574 -36.98 -1.10 16.99
CA PHE A 574 -36.01 -1.73 17.90
C PHE A 574 -34.77 -2.26 17.21
N SER A 575 -33.57 -1.87 17.64
CA SER A 575 -32.33 -2.56 17.27
C SER A 575 -31.93 -3.57 18.33
N LEU A 576 -31.26 -4.65 17.90
CA LEU A 576 -30.63 -5.61 18.79
C LEU A 576 -29.14 -5.25 18.91
N TRP A 577 -28.70 -5.06 20.14
CA TRP A 577 -27.38 -4.55 20.52
C TRP A 577 -26.63 -5.54 21.41
N SER A 578 -25.33 -5.40 21.47
CA SER A 578 -24.43 -6.02 22.46
C SER A 578 -23.33 -5.01 22.81
N SER A 579 -22.60 -5.25 23.89
CA SER A 579 -21.54 -4.33 24.31
C SER A 579 -20.17 -4.75 23.76
N PRO A 580 -19.43 -3.84 23.09
CA PRO A 580 -18.03 -4.05 22.69
C PRO A 580 -17.03 -3.78 23.84
N VAL A 581 -17.52 -3.24 24.96
CA VAL A 581 -16.73 -2.92 26.16
C VAL A 581 -17.31 -3.64 27.39
N ALA A 582 -16.49 -3.82 28.42
CA ALA A 582 -16.94 -4.35 29.69
C ALA A 582 -17.73 -3.28 30.45
N ASN A 583 -18.80 -3.69 31.15
CA ASN A 583 -19.56 -2.84 32.08
C ASN A 583 -20.12 -1.54 31.46
N ALA A 584 -20.52 -1.55 30.19
CA ALA A 584 -21.16 -0.39 29.57
C ALA A 584 -22.48 -0.08 30.29
N ASP A 585 -22.69 1.16 30.75
CA ASP A 585 -23.96 1.54 31.37
C ASP A 585 -25.08 1.55 30.32
N LEU A 586 -26.07 0.65 30.49
CA LEU A 586 -27.16 0.44 29.53
C LEU A 586 -27.98 1.72 29.33
N PHE A 587 -28.23 2.47 30.40
CA PHE A 587 -29.08 3.66 30.38
C PHE A 587 -28.32 4.88 29.84
N GLN A 588 -26.99 4.92 29.99
CA GLN A 588 -26.12 5.94 29.39
C GLN A 588 -25.91 5.72 27.90
N VAL A 589 -25.58 4.49 27.46
CA VAL A 589 -25.41 4.16 26.02
C VAL A 589 -26.67 4.51 25.24
N PHE A 590 -27.84 4.28 25.84
CA PHE A 590 -29.14 4.52 25.25
C PHE A 590 -29.86 5.73 25.85
N GLU A 591 -29.15 6.74 26.37
CA GLU A 591 -29.74 7.87 27.12
C GLU A 591 -30.90 8.58 26.40
N HIS A 592 -30.79 8.71 25.07
CA HIS A 592 -31.83 9.33 24.24
C HIS A 592 -32.87 8.34 23.69
N SER A 593 -32.74 7.04 23.95
CA SER A 593 -33.75 6.05 23.57
C SER A 593 -34.89 6.02 24.59
N ASN A 594 -35.97 5.30 24.31
CA ASN A 594 -37.05 5.16 25.28
C ASN A 594 -36.64 4.22 26.43
N GLN A 595 -36.25 4.82 27.55
CA GLN A 595 -35.79 4.14 28.77
C GLN A 595 -36.80 3.14 29.34
N CYS A 596 -38.10 3.28 29.01
CA CYS A 596 -39.16 2.38 29.47
C CYS A 596 -39.27 1.08 28.68
N VAL A 597 -38.47 0.92 27.63
CA VAL A 597 -38.47 -0.27 26.76
C VAL A 597 -37.05 -0.68 26.38
N LEU A 598 -36.11 -0.59 27.33
CA LEU A 598 -34.79 -1.19 27.21
C LEU A 598 -34.82 -2.59 27.84
N TYR A 599 -34.71 -3.63 27.00
CA TYR A 599 -34.92 -5.00 27.45
C TYR A 599 -33.73 -5.90 27.16
N GLY A 600 -33.37 -6.74 28.12
CA GLY A 600 -32.69 -8.02 27.88
C GLY A 600 -33.71 -9.14 27.67
N PHE A 601 -33.23 -10.31 27.23
CA PHE A 601 -34.07 -11.49 27.10
C PHE A 601 -33.72 -12.53 28.17
N ASP A 602 -34.66 -12.77 29.09
CA ASP A 602 -34.56 -13.85 30.06
C ASP A 602 -34.87 -15.18 29.37
N GLN A 603 -33.82 -15.78 28.81
CA GLN A 603 -33.88 -17.05 28.09
C GLN A 603 -34.42 -18.23 28.92
N ALA A 604 -34.26 -18.22 30.24
CA ALA A 604 -34.77 -19.29 31.09
C ALA A 604 -36.30 -19.22 31.25
N GLN A 605 -36.87 -18.03 31.05
CA GLN A 605 -38.32 -17.79 31.12
C GLN A 605 -38.94 -17.47 29.76
N GLN A 606 -38.14 -17.29 28.71
CA GLN A 606 -38.53 -16.85 27.37
C GLN A 606 -39.28 -15.49 27.38
N LEU A 607 -38.80 -14.53 28.19
CA LEU A 607 -39.48 -13.24 28.39
C LEU A 607 -38.54 -12.04 28.29
N TRP A 608 -39.04 -10.96 27.71
CA TRP A 608 -38.40 -9.64 27.78
C TRP A 608 -38.43 -9.10 29.21
N ARG A 609 -37.26 -8.66 29.69
CA ARG A 609 -37.02 -8.22 31.07
C ARG A 609 -36.03 -7.06 31.12
N PHE A 610 -36.06 -6.29 32.20
CA PHE A 610 -35.10 -5.24 32.46
C PHE A 610 -33.87 -5.80 33.16
N ASP A 611 -32.71 -5.27 32.77
CA ASP A 611 -31.46 -5.43 33.48
C ASP A 611 -31.39 -4.45 34.66
N LEU A 612 -32.26 -4.64 35.65
CA LEU A 612 -32.31 -3.79 36.85
C LEU A 612 -32.78 -4.59 38.04
N GLN A 613 -32.09 -4.45 39.17
CA GLN A 613 -32.51 -5.09 40.43
C GLN A 613 -33.87 -4.55 40.89
N PRO A 614 -34.71 -5.39 41.53
CA PRO A 614 -35.93 -4.93 42.20
C PRO A 614 -35.65 -3.80 43.19
N GLY A 615 -36.46 -2.75 43.15
CA GLY A 615 -36.33 -1.56 44.00
C GLY A 615 -35.56 -0.39 43.36
N GLN A 616 -34.85 -0.59 42.25
CA GLN A 616 -34.19 0.49 41.51
C GLN A 616 -35.22 1.43 40.84
N PRO A 617 -34.95 2.75 40.74
CA PRO A 617 -35.84 3.69 40.07
C PRO A 617 -35.83 3.49 38.55
N LEU A 618 -37.02 3.41 37.94
CA LEU A 618 -37.19 3.29 36.47
C LEU A 618 -37.92 4.51 35.88
N ASN A 619 -38.65 5.27 36.71
CA ASN A 619 -39.33 6.52 36.33
C ASN A 619 -40.29 6.42 35.13
N CYS A 620 -40.86 5.24 34.89
CA CYS A 620 -41.83 5.01 33.81
C CYS A 620 -43.28 5.21 34.27
N ALA A 621 -44.14 5.67 33.36
CA ALA A 621 -45.55 5.89 33.66
C ALA A 621 -46.22 4.57 34.11
N GLY A 622 -46.70 4.52 35.36
CA GLY A 622 -47.26 3.32 35.99
C GLY A 622 -46.25 2.37 36.65
N PHE A 623 -44.94 2.60 36.46
CA PHE A 623 -43.84 1.79 37.01
C PHE A 623 -42.70 2.68 37.53
N PRO A 624 -42.87 3.37 38.69
CA PRO A 624 -41.85 4.27 39.21
C PRO A 624 -40.59 3.54 39.74
N THR A 625 -40.74 2.30 40.21
CA THR A 625 -39.66 1.44 40.71
C THR A 625 -39.74 0.05 40.09
N MET A 626 -38.58 -0.56 39.87
CA MET A 626 -38.44 -1.90 39.31
C MET A 626 -38.97 -2.95 40.29
N ASN A 627 -39.70 -3.95 39.78
CA ASN A 627 -40.19 -5.07 40.59
C ASN A 627 -39.59 -6.40 40.11
N ALA A 628 -39.70 -7.42 40.96
CA ALA A 628 -39.16 -8.75 40.67
C ALA A 628 -39.79 -9.44 39.45
N THR A 629 -41.00 -9.06 39.03
CA THR A 629 -41.67 -9.68 37.87
C THR A 629 -41.06 -9.21 36.55
N TRP A 630 -40.59 -7.96 36.48
CA TRP A 630 -40.06 -7.33 35.26
C TRP A 630 -38.53 -7.24 35.23
N SER A 631 -37.87 -7.51 36.35
CA SER A 631 -36.42 -7.71 36.45
C SER A 631 -36.02 -9.07 35.88
N MET A 632 -34.83 -9.17 35.27
CA MET A 632 -34.25 -10.46 34.89
C MET A 632 -34.13 -11.37 36.12
N GLY A 633 -34.56 -12.63 35.98
CA GLY A 633 -34.58 -13.56 37.11
C GLY A 633 -33.19 -14.04 37.51
N PRO A 634 -32.98 -14.50 38.76
CA PRO A 634 -31.70 -15.06 39.21
C PRO A 634 -31.28 -16.35 38.47
N GLY A 635 -32.18 -16.95 37.69
CA GLY A 635 -31.91 -18.12 36.83
C GLY A 635 -31.52 -17.78 35.39
N SER A 636 -31.45 -16.50 35.02
CA SER A 636 -31.10 -16.05 33.66
C SER A 636 -29.63 -16.37 33.30
N GLY A 637 -28.76 -16.42 34.33
CA GLY A 637 -27.32 -16.66 34.19
C GLY A 637 -26.48 -15.39 33.98
N TYR A 638 -27.07 -14.22 34.23
CA TYR A 638 -26.50 -12.89 33.97
C TYR A 638 -26.43 -12.03 35.24
N ASN A 639 -25.57 -11.01 35.21
CA ASN A 639 -25.59 -9.98 36.25
C ASN A 639 -26.74 -9.04 35.97
N VAL A 640 -27.56 -8.76 36.99
CA VAL A 640 -28.69 -7.85 36.84
C VAL A 640 -28.32 -6.59 37.59
N ASP A 641 -27.76 -5.59 36.93
CA ASP A 641 -27.18 -4.42 37.58
C ASP A 641 -27.30 -3.11 36.78
N GLY A 642 -27.89 -3.15 35.58
CA GLY A 642 -28.00 -1.99 34.69
C GLY A 642 -26.79 -1.77 33.81
N LEU A 643 -25.80 -2.67 33.87
CA LEU A 643 -24.64 -2.68 32.99
C LEU A 643 -24.83 -3.77 31.94
N MET A 644 -24.35 -3.51 30.73
CA MET A 644 -24.43 -4.48 29.65
C MET A 644 -23.41 -5.60 29.87
N ASP A 645 -23.89 -6.83 30.01
CA ASP A 645 -23.06 -8.03 30.10
C ASP A 645 -22.45 -8.37 28.72
N PRO A 646 -21.12 -8.61 28.61
CA PRO A 646 -20.48 -8.96 27.35
C PRO A 646 -21.10 -10.19 26.67
N GLY A 647 -21.56 -10.00 25.44
CA GLY A 647 -22.10 -11.06 24.57
C GLY A 647 -23.58 -11.36 24.78
N LEU A 648 -24.21 -10.79 25.82
CA LEU A 648 -25.65 -10.76 25.96
C LEU A 648 -26.24 -9.73 24.98
N GLY A 649 -27.34 -10.08 24.32
CA GLY A 649 -28.04 -9.15 23.45
C GLY A 649 -29.15 -8.37 24.17
N TYR A 650 -29.31 -7.11 23.79
CA TYR A 650 -30.25 -6.15 24.35
C TYR A 650 -31.08 -5.52 23.24
N ALA A 651 -32.36 -5.25 23.49
CA ALA A 651 -33.24 -4.52 22.59
C ALA A 651 -33.41 -3.08 23.06
N ALA A 652 -33.15 -2.12 22.18
CA ALA A 652 -33.32 -0.70 22.44
C ALA A 652 -33.94 0.00 21.23
N THR A 653 -34.75 1.04 21.49
CA THR A 653 -35.36 1.81 20.41
C THR A 653 -34.37 2.73 19.72
N GLY A 654 -34.77 3.33 18.59
CA GLY A 654 -34.11 4.53 18.08
C GLY A 654 -34.23 5.72 19.03
N SER A 655 -33.59 6.84 18.67
CA SER A 655 -33.52 8.02 19.52
C SER A 655 -34.85 8.77 19.57
N THR A 656 -35.17 9.32 20.74
CA THR A 656 -36.25 10.29 20.94
C THR A 656 -35.85 11.70 20.46
N LEU A 657 -34.56 11.93 20.18
CA LEU A 657 -34.05 13.14 19.55
C LEU A 657 -33.98 12.96 18.03
N ALA A 658 -34.40 14.00 17.30
CA ALA A 658 -34.34 13.99 15.85
C ALA A 658 -32.88 13.92 15.35
N ASN A 659 -32.62 13.05 14.38
CA ASN A 659 -31.31 12.84 13.73
C ASN A 659 -30.19 12.31 14.64
N ASP A 660 -30.54 11.68 15.76
CA ASP A 660 -29.58 11.02 16.65
C ASP A 660 -29.54 9.51 16.40
N SER A 661 -28.57 9.06 15.60
CA SER A 661 -28.38 7.66 15.23
C SER A 661 -27.20 6.98 15.92
N ILE A 662 -26.35 7.73 16.62
CA ILE A 662 -25.10 7.20 17.17
C ILE A 662 -25.35 6.66 18.58
N ARG A 663 -24.75 5.52 18.90
CA ARG A 663 -24.63 4.97 20.25
C ARG A 663 -23.15 4.87 20.57
N THR A 664 -22.75 5.39 21.73
CA THR A 664 -21.36 5.43 22.15
C THR A 664 -21.17 4.51 23.35
N PHE A 665 -20.29 3.53 23.19
CA PHE A 665 -19.89 2.60 24.24
C PHE A 665 -18.52 3.04 24.75
N VAL A 666 -18.44 3.40 26.04
CA VAL A 666 -17.19 3.83 26.68
C VAL A 666 -16.83 2.84 27.79
N GLY A 667 -15.62 2.29 27.75
CA GLY A 667 -15.14 1.37 28.78
C GLY A 667 -13.94 0.53 28.35
N GLU A 668 -13.58 -0.45 29.17
CA GLU A 668 -12.52 -1.42 28.87
C GLU A 668 -12.92 -2.29 27.65
N PRO A 669 -12.11 -2.39 26.59
CA PRO A 669 -12.45 -3.19 25.42
C PRO A 669 -12.54 -4.68 25.79
N ASN A 670 -13.64 -5.32 25.40
CA ASN A 670 -13.80 -6.76 25.62
C ASN A 670 -12.74 -7.55 24.84
N ASN A 671 -12.06 -8.47 25.51
CA ASN A 671 -11.00 -9.28 24.95
C ASN A 671 -10.93 -10.70 25.51
N GLY A 672 -10.40 -11.64 24.71
CA GLY A 672 -10.32 -13.04 25.07
C GLY A 672 -11.67 -13.77 24.97
N PRO A 673 -11.73 -15.03 25.42
CA PRO A 673 -12.93 -15.85 25.30
C PRO A 673 -14.07 -15.32 26.18
N ILE A 674 -15.26 -15.17 25.61
CA ILE A 674 -16.48 -14.71 26.31
C ILE A 674 -17.56 -15.78 26.17
N ALA A 675 -18.10 -16.24 27.30
CA ALA A 675 -19.08 -17.31 27.36
C ALA A 675 -20.45 -16.76 27.76
N VAL A 676 -21.48 -17.06 26.97
CA VAL A 676 -22.85 -16.58 27.17
C VAL A 676 -23.78 -17.78 27.31
N PRO A 677 -24.53 -17.93 28.40
CA PRO A 677 -25.40 -19.08 28.60
C PRO A 677 -26.50 -19.14 27.52
N VAL A 678 -26.91 -20.36 27.16
CA VAL A 678 -28.11 -20.66 26.35
C VAL A 678 -28.91 -21.75 27.04
N LYS A 679 -30.24 -21.70 26.89
CA LYS A 679 -31.17 -22.56 27.63
C LYS A 679 -32.20 -23.22 26.74
N THR A 680 -32.40 -24.51 26.98
CA THR A 680 -33.57 -25.24 26.49
C THR A 680 -34.68 -25.12 27.51
N THR A 681 -35.91 -24.83 27.07
CA THR A 681 -37.06 -24.69 27.95
C THR A 681 -38.25 -25.46 27.42
N SER A 682 -39.31 -25.58 28.22
CA SER A 682 -40.61 -26.10 27.77
C SER A 682 -41.69 -25.01 27.82
N VAL A 683 -41.27 -23.74 27.79
CA VAL A 683 -42.19 -22.60 27.84
C VAL A 683 -42.89 -22.47 26.48
N VAL A 684 -44.22 -22.61 26.49
CA VAL A 684 -45.03 -22.49 25.28
C VAL A 684 -45.51 -21.06 25.12
N HIS A 685 -45.26 -20.47 23.95
CA HIS A 685 -45.74 -19.13 23.59
C HIS A 685 -46.82 -19.17 22.51
N THR A 686 -47.71 -18.18 22.54
CA THR A 686 -48.77 -18.00 21.54
C THR A 686 -48.34 -17.12 20.37
N VAL A 687 -47.18 -16.48 20.45
CA VAL A 687 -46.74 -15.43 19.51
C VAL A 687 -45.59 -15.88 18.60
N TRP A 688 -44.70 -16.76 19.07
CA TRP A 688 -43.58 -17.32 18.29
C TRP A 688 -43.49 -18.84 18.46
N VAL A 689 -42.84 -19.50 17.50
CA VAL A 689 -42.58 -20.96 17.53
C VAL A 689 -41.25 -21.23 18.23
N GLY A 690 -41.19 -22.33 18.98
CA GLY A 690 -40.00 -22.73 19.74
C GLY A 690 -39.95 -22.12 21.14
N SER A 691 -39.15 -22.73 22.01
CA SER A 691 -39.03 -22.41 23.43
C SER A 691 -37.58 -22.26 23.90
N ASP A 692 -36.63 -22.33 22.99
CA ASP A 692 -35.20 -22.48 23.29
C ASP A 692 -34.38 -21.27 22.78
N TRP A 693 -35.03 -20.11 22.62
CA TRP A 693 -34.40 -18.92 22.08
C TRP A 693 -33.43 -18.28 23.06
N GLY A 694 -32.27 -17.85 22.57
CA GLY A 694 -31.30 -17.02 23.27
C GLY A 694 -30.97 -15.77 22.45
N LEU A 695 -30.96 -14.61 23.09
CA LEU A 695 -30.51 -13.35 22.48
C LEU A 695 -29.06 -13.09 22.87
N VAL A 696 -28.16 -13.20 21.90
CA VAL A 696 -26.72 -12.99 22.08
C VAL A 696 -26.27 -11.86 21.17
N GLY A 697 -25.01 -11.44 21.26
CA GLY A 697 -24.46 -10.49 20.30
C GLY A 697 -22.95 -10.44 20.29
N ASN A 698 -22.41 -9.79 19.27
CA ASN A 698 -20.96 -9.65 19.15
C ASN A 698 -20.41 -8.81 20.31
N PRO A 699 -19.56 -9.38 21.18
CA PRO A 699 -19.05 -8.68 22.35
C PRO A 699 -17.79 -7.86 22.06
N TYR A 700 -17.21 -7.94 20.85
CA TYR A 700 -15.91 -7.37 20.56
C TYR A 700 -16.00 -6.00 19.87
N PRO A 701 -15.00 -5.11 20.08
CA PRO A 701 -14.86 -3.84 19.36
C PRO A 701 -14.35 -4.03 17.92
N SER A 702 -14.84 -5.07 17.24
CA SER A 702 -14.56 -5.43 15.86
C SER A 702 -15.68 -6.33 15.36
N ALA A 703 -15.81 -6.51 14.05
CA ALA A 703 -16.66 -7.56 13.54
C ALA A 703 -16.17 -8.96 13.97
N ILE A 704 -17.06 -9.96 13.92
CA ILE A 704 -16.73 -11.39 14.00
C ILE A 704 -17.26 -12.12 12.77
N GLY A 705 -16.60 -13.19 12.36
CA GLY A 705 -17.07 -14.03 11.25
C GLY A 705 -18.23 -14.94 11.66
N MET A 706 -19.31 -14.95 10.86
CA MET A 706 -20.46 -15.83 11.07
C MET A 706 -20.07 -17.30 10.99
N ASN A 707 -19.21 -17.65 10.03
CA ASN A 707 -18.75 -19.01 9.82
C ASN A 707 -17.91 -19.51 11.01
N GLU A 708 -16.98 -18.70 11.51
CA GLU A 708 -16.16 -19.04 12.67
C GLU A 708 -17.01 -19.21 13.94
N PHE A 709 -17.99 -18.33 14.15
CA PHE A 709 -18.93 -18.44 15.27
C PHE A 709 -19.83 -19.69 15.16
N TRP A 710 -20.38 -19.96 13.97
CA TRP A 710 -21.23 -21.12 13.69
C TRP A 710 -20.45 -22.44 13.80
N GLN A 711 -19.24 -22.48 13.27
CA GLN A 711 -18.37 -23.64 13.34
C GLN A 711 -18.04 -24.01 14.80
N GLU A 712 -17.78 -23.02 15.65
CA GLU A 712 -17.52 -23.25 17.08
C GLU A 712 -18.76 -23.73 17.81
N ASN A 713 -19.87 -23.03 17.65
CA ASN A 713 -21.03 -23.20 18.52
C ASN A 713 -22.05 -24.21 18.00
N ALA A 714 -22.28 -24.31 16.70
CA ALA A 714 -23.25 -25.23 16.11
C ALA A 714 -22.61 -26.56 15.69
N ILE A 715 -21.45 -26.51 15.02
CA ILE A 715 -20.85 -27.71 14.42
C ILE A 715 -19.95 -28.46 15.40
N SER A 716 -18.91 -27.80 15.91
CA SER A 716 -17.85 -28.47 16.69
C SER A 716 -18.32 -28.86 18.09
N ASN A 717 -19.26 -28.08 18.66
CA ASN A 717 -19.71 -28.26 20.04
C ASN A 717 -21.24 -28.41 20.19
N ALA A 718 -22.02 -28.33 19.11
CA ALA A 718 -23.48 -28.58 19.11
C ALA A 718 -24.27 -27.87 20.23
N ARG A 719 -23.90 -26.62 20.54
CA ARG A 719 -24.52 -25.77 21.57
C ARG A 719 -25.78 -25.09 21.05
N ILE A 720 -25.78 -24.72 19.77
CA ILE A 720 -26.90 -24.08 19.06
C ILE A 720 -27.26 -24.86 17.80
N LYS A 721 -28.47 -24.63 17.28
CA LYS A 721 -29.03 -25.26 16.08
C LYS A 721 -29.84 -24.24 15.26
N GLY A 722 -30.32 -24.66 14.09
CA GLY A 722 -31.22 -23.88 13.23
C GLY A 722 -30.49 -22.83 12.40
N GLY A 723 -30.26 -21.66 13.00
CA GLY A 723 -29.58 -20.55 12.35
C GLY A 723 -29.25 -19.40 13.31
N LEU A 724 -28.52 -18.41 12.79
CA LEU A 724 -28.33 -17.09 13.39
C LEU A 724 -29.37 -16.15 12.79
N TYR A 725 -30.23 -15.55 13.61
CA TYR A 725 -31.34 -14.72 13.13
C TYR A 725 -31.08 -13.24 13.45
N PHE A 726 -30.93 -12.42 12.41
CA PHE A 726 -30.63 -11.00 12.50
C PHE A 726 -31.86 -10.16 12.19
N LEU A 727 -32.20 -9.23 13.07
CA LEU A 727 -33.33 -8.33 12.87
C LEU A 727 -32.99 -7.26 11.81
N VAL A 728 -33.76 -7.26 10.73
CA VAL A 728 -33.75 -6.35 9.58
C VAL A 728 -35.09 -5.62 9.47
N ASP A 729 -35.09 -4.32 9.71
CA ASP A 729 -36.29 -3.48 9.64
C ASP A 729 -36.01 -2.23 8.78
N ARG A 730 -37.02 -1.75 8.04
CA ARG A 730 -36.90 -0.53 7.22
C ARG A 730 -37.45 0.68 7.97
N PRO A 731 -36.78 1.84 7.89
CA PRO A 731 -37.33 3.08 8.40
C PRO A 731 -38.70 3.39 7.78
N GLY A 732 -39.72 3.60 8.61
CA GLY A 732 -41.01 4.18 8.22
C GLY A 732 -42.14 3.19 7.98
N GLN A 733 -41.98 1.91 8.34
CA GLN A 733 -43.04 0.90 8.34
C GLN A 733 -43.31 0.43 9.78
N ASN A 734 -44.53 -0.03 10.07
CA ASN A 734 -44.81 -0.64 11.38
C ASN A 734 -43.98 -1.93 11.51
N ILE A 735 -43.53 -2.26 12.73
CA ILE A 735 -42.84 -3.53 13.03
C ILE A 735 -43.65 -4.69 12.44
N HIS A 736 -43.10 -5.36 11.43
CA HIS A 736 -43.71 -6.54 10.84
C HIS A 736 -42.98 -7.74 11.41
N GLN A 737 -43.42 -8.20 12.59
CA GLN A 737 -42.86 -9.31 13.36
C GLN A 737 -42.64 -10.65 12.60
N TYR A 738 -43.02 -10.70 11.32
CA TYR A 738 -42.94 -11.84 10.42
C TYR A 738 -41.89 -11.66 9.29
N ASP A 739 -41.66 -10.48 8.73
CA ASP A 739 -40.84 -10.37 7.49
C ASP A 739 -39.42 -9.82 7.72
N ASP A 740 -39.05 -9.63 8.98
CA ASP A 740 -37.94 -8.78 9.42
C ASP A 740 -36.67 -9.55 9.83
N TYR A 741 -36.50 -10.84 9.51
CA TYR A 741 -35.29 -11.59 9.91
C TYR A 741 -34.48 -12.12 8.73
N ALA A 742 -33.19 -11.79 8.72
CA ALA A 742 -32.21 -12.51 7.91
C ALA A 742 -31.69 -13.71 8.70
N VAL A 743 -31.41 -14.82 8.01
CA VAL A 743 -31.01 -16.07 8.66
C VAL A 743 -29.73 -16.62 8.05
N TYR A 744 -28.76 -16.98 8.89
CA TYR A 744 -27.52 -17.64 8.47
C TYR A 744 -27.37 -19.03 9.09
N ASN A 745 -26.99 -20.02 8.29
CA ASN A 745 -26.47 -21.31 8.79
C ASN A 745 -25.45 -21.92 7.79
N SER A 746 -25.10 -23.20 7.95
CA SER A 746 -24.14 -23.88 7.08
C SER A 746 -24.58 -24.02 5.61
N ILE A 747 -25.87 -23.84 5.30
CA ILE A 747 -26.35 -23.76 3.91
C ILE A 747 -26.09 -22.37 3.35
N GLY A 748 -26.29 -21.32 4.12
CA GLY A 748 -25.95 -19.97 3.70
C GLY A 748 -26.76 -18.89 4.38
N PHE A 749 -26.73 -17.71 3.76
CA PHE A 749 -27.48 -16.53 4.18
C PHE A 749 -28.79 -16.44 3.39
N LEU A 750 -29.89 -16.29 4.11
CA LEU A 750 -31.23 -16.02 3.61
C LEU A 750 -31.59 -14.57 3.94
N ASP A 751 -31.87 -13.80 2.90
CA ASP A 751 -32.39 -12.43 3.02
C ASP A 751 -33.78 -12.43 3.67
N PRO A 752 -34.14 -11.38 4.44
CA PRO A 752 -35.48 -11.22 4.98
C PRO A 752 -36.50 -10.97 3.86
N SER A 753 -37.71 -11.49 4.05
CA SER A 753 -38.81 -11.39 3.06
C SER A 753 -39.19 -9.95 2.69
N ASN A 754 -39.06 -9.00 3.64
CA ASN A 754 -39.35 -7.58 3.41
C ASN A 754 -38.25 -6.84 2.60
N SER A 755 -37.05 -7.40 2.51
CA SER A 755 -35.87 -6.77 1.93
C SER A 755 -35.03 -7.78 1.15
N PRO A 756 -35.62 -8.39 0.10
CA PRO A 756 -34.90 -9.37 -0.72
C PRO A 756 -33.71 -8.71 -1.41
N GLY A 757 -32.57 -9.40 -1.44
CA GLY A 757 -31.34 -8.90 -2.04
C GLY A 757 -30.49 -8.01 -1.13
N ILE A 758 -30.67 -8.08 0.20
CA ILE A 758 -29.79 -7.38 1.15
C ILE A 758 -28.38 -7.97 1.14
N GLY A 759 -28.26 -9.31 1.10
CA GLY A 759 -27.01 -10.08 1.20
C GLY A 759 -26.18 -9.83 2.48
N ASP A 760 -25.00 -10.45 2.53
CA ASP A 760 -24.09 -10.46 3.69
C ASP A 760 -22.61 -10.52 3.24
N ASN A 761 -21.70 -9.93 4.03
CA ASN A 761 -20.24 -9.96 3.86
C ASN A 761 -19.54 -11.08 4.66
N GLY A 762 -20.28 -11.95 5.33
CA GLY A 762 -19.82 -13.04 6.18
C GLY A 762 -19.61 -12.65 7.64
N ASN A 763 -19.91 -11.41 8.03
CA ASN A 763 -19.53 -10.85 9.31
C ASN A 763 -20.73 -10.36 10.14
N ILE A 764 -20.60 -10.47 11.45
CA ILE A 764 -21.48 -9.88 12.45
C ILE A 764 -20.75 -8.64 12.97
N GLY A 765 -21.28 -7.45 12.66
CA GLY A 765 -20.66 -6.20 13.08
C GLY A 765 -20.53 -6.06 14.59
N ALA A 766 -19.62 -5.20 15.03
CA ALA A 766 -19.46 -4.84 16.43
C ALA A 766 -20.79 -4.36 17.01
N SER A 767 -21.04 -4.74 18.27
CA SER A 767 -22.26 -4.40 19.00
C SER A 767 -23.58 -4.91 18.40
N GLN A 768 -23.57 -5.78 17.38
CA GLN A 768 -24.79 -6.34 16.79
C GLN A 768 -25.32 -7.51 17.62
N GLY A 769 -26.58 -7.44 18.05
CA GLY A 769 -27.32 -8.56 18.63
C GLY A 769 -28.00 -9.44 17.59
N PHE A 770 -28.15 -10.72 17.87
CA PHE A 770 -28.81 -11.72 17.02
C PHE A 770 -29.35 -12.89 17.85
N TRP A 771 -30.37 -13.58 17.34
CA TRP A 771 -30.94 -14.73 18.02
C TRP A 771 -30.25 -16.03 17.62
N VAL A 772 -30.20 -16.95 18.57
CA VAL A 772 -29.80 -18.35 18.40
C VAL A 772 -30.86 -19.27 19.02
N ASP A 773 -30.96 -20.50 18.50
CA ASP A 773 -31.78 -21.56 19.07
C ASP A 773 -30.88 -22.57 19.80
N ALA A 774 -31.12 -22.78 21.10
CA ALA A 774 -30.32 -23.68 21.92
C ALA A 774 -30.57 -25.15 21.55
N ASN A 775 -29.49 -25.89 21.29
CA ASN A 775 -29.59 -27.33 21.10
C ASN A 775 -29.62 -28.08 22.44
N ALA A 776 -28.91 -27.56 23.43
CA ALA A 776 -28.89 -28.04 24.81
C ALA A 776 -28.56 -26.88 25.76
N ASP A 777 -28.88 -27.04 27.04
CA ASP A 777 -28.37 -26.16 28.09
C ASP A 777 -26.84 -26.10 28.04
N GLY A 778 -26.29 -24.89 27.90
CA GLY A 778 -24.85 -24.71 27.73
C GLY A 778 -24.45 -23.24 27.68
N THR A 779 -23.27 -22.97 27.11
CA THR A 779 -22.74 -21.61 26.92
C THR A 779 -22.17 -21.45 25.53
N VAL A 780 -22.70 -20.55 24.72
CA VAL A 780 -22.04 -20.17 23.46
C VAL A 780 -20.73 -19.44 23.76
N LEU A 781 -19.73 -19.63 22.91
CA LEU A 781 -18.39 -19.10 23.06
C LEU A 781 -18.10 -18.11 21.93
N PHE A 782 -17.64 -16.93 22.30
CA PHE A 782 -16.95 -15.99 21.44
C PHE A 782 -15.45 -16.07 21.75
N ASP A 783 -14.59 -16.03 20.72
CA ASP A 783 -13.13 -16.03 20.88
C ASP A 783 -12.49 -15.07 19.86
N ASN A 784 -11.29 -14.58 20.17
CA ASN A 784 -10.52 -13.64 19.36
C ASN A 784 -10.24 -14.13 17.93
N TYR A 785 -10.10 -15.45 17.69
CA TYR A 785 -9.89 -15.94 16.33
C TYR A 785 -11.09 -15.69 15.39
N MET A 786 -12.27 -15.40 15.95
CA MET A 786 -13.45 -15.06 15.18
C MET A 786 -13.42 -13.62 14.66
N ARG A 787 -12.58 -12.74 15.23
CA ARG A 787 -12.58 -11.30 14.93
C ARG A 787 -12.13 -11.00 13.49
N LYS A 788 -12.73 -9.98 12.89
CA LYS A 788 -12.50 -9.49 11.52
C LYS A 788 -12.39 -7.97 11.52
N GLY A 789 -11.56 -7.41 10.65
CA GLY A 789 -11.41 -5.95 10.51
C GLY A 789 -12.52 -5.27 9.70
N THR A 790 -13.19 -6.02 8.81
CA THR A 790 -14.28 -5.51 7.98
C THR A 790 -15.58 -5.45 8.78
N ASN A 791 -15.97 -4.25 9.21
CA ASN A 791 -17.05 -4.02 10.17
C ASN A 791 -18.18 -3.12 9.65
N ASP A 792 -18.40 -3.17 8.34
CA ASP A 792 -19.32 -2.36 7.55
C ASP A 792 -20.76 -2.90 7.50
N VAL A 793 -21.05 -4.01 8.18
CA VAL A 793 -22.39 -4.61 8.25
C VAL A 793 -22.98 -4.49 9.64
N PHE A 794 -24.19 -3.95 9.71
CA PHE A 794 -25.08 -3.95 10.86
C PHE A 794 -26.49 -4.19 10.30
N TYR A 795 -27.15 -5.28 10.66
CA TYR A 795 -28.29 -5.86 9.91
C TYR A 795 -29.59 -5.03 9.88
N LYS A 796 -29.52 -3.78 10.34
CA LYS A 796 -30.48 -2.70 10.02
C LYS A 796 -30.04 -1.75 8.91
N ARG A 797 -28.97 -2.08 8.18
CA ARG A 797 -28.39 -1.38 7.04
C ARG A 797 -27.92 -2.44 6.03
N GLY A 798 -28.40 -2.37 4.80
CA GLY A 798 -28.26 -3.47 3.83
C GLY A 798 -27.09 -3.36 2.87
N ILE A 799 -26.27 -4.43 2.72
CA ILE A 799 -25.21 -4.59 1.69
C ILE A 799 -24.91 -6.09 1.35
N ILE A 800 -24.64 -6.38 0.05
CA ILE A 800 -24.63 -7.70 -0.63
C ILE A 800 -23.27 -8.45 -0.70
N GLY A 801 -23.23 -9.69 -0.18
CA GLY A 801 -23.01 -10.97 -0.91
C GLY A 801 -21.60 -11.57 -1.08
N GLY A 802 -21.34 -12.69 -0.38
CA GLY A 802 -20.21 -13.62 -0.61
C GLY A 802 -20.52 -14.89 -1.44
N ASN A 803 -19.46 -15.53 -1.97
CA ASN A 803 -19.47 -16.79 -2.73
C ASN A 803 -19.44 -18.03 -1.82
N HIS A 804 -20.08 -19.13 -2.23
CA HIS A 804 -20.13 -20.41 -1.48
C HIS A 804 -19.94 -21.60 -2.44
N PRO A 805 -19.38 -22.75 -2.00
CA PRO A 805 -19.09 -23.88 -2.89
C PRO A 805 -20.27 -24.84 -3.13
N ASP A 806 -21.27 -24.86 -2.26
CA ASP A 806 -22.40 -25.81 -2.35
C ASP A 806 -23.46 -25.39 -3.38
N ALA A 807 -24.24 -26.35 -3.89
CA ALA A 807 -25.36 -26.09 -4.80
C ALA A 807 -26.57 -25.56 -4.01
N ARG A 808 -27.05 -24.36 -4.33
CA ARG A 808 -28.06 -23.63 -3.53
C ARG A 808 -29.05 -22.86 -4.38
N VAL A 809 -30.30 -22.82 -3.94
CA VAL A 809 -31.37 -22.09 -4.62
C VAL A 809 -32.19 -21.26 -3.64
N TRP A 810 -32.49 -20.03 -4.04
CA TRP A 810 -33.42 -19.12 -3.37
C TRP A 810 -34.67 -18.98 -4.22
N ILE A 811 -35.83 -19.29 -3.64
CA ILE A 811 -37.13 -19.25 -4.32
C ILE A 811 -38.08 -18.38 -3.53
N SER A 812 -38.70 -17.43 -4.21
CA SER A 812 -39.73 -16.55 -3.67
C SER A 812 -41.11 -16.91 -4.21
N LEU A 813 -42.14 -16.79 -3.40
CA LEU A 813 -43.53 -16.71 -3.85
C LEU A 813 -44.01 -15.25 -3.80
N LYS A 814 -44.53 -14.75 -4.92
CA LYS A 814 -44.97 -13.34 -5.08
C LYS A 814 -46.42 -13.25 -5.50
N ASN A 815 -47.07 -12.13 -5.14
CA ASN A 815 -48.41 -11.75 -5.60
C ASN A 815 -48.43 -10.23 -5.88
N SER A 816 -49.31 -9.74 -6.75
CA SER A 816 -49.42 -8.30 -7.03
C SER A 816 -49.70 -7.43 -5.78
N SER A 817 -50.26 -8.02 -4.73
CA SER A 817 -50.59 -7.37 -3.46
C SER A 817 -49.60 -7.67 -2.33
N PHE A 818 -48.53 -8.43 -2.58
CA PHE A 818 -47.51 -8.79 -1.58
C PHE A 818 -46.12 -8.98 -2.21
N THR A 819 -45.09 -8.33 -1.65
CA THR A 819 -43.73 -8.27 -2.23
C THR A 819 -43.16 -9.66 -2.56
N SER A 820 -42.94 -10.50 -1.53
CA SER A 820 -42.46 -11.88 -1.65
C SER A 820 -42.26 -12.54 -0.28
N ASN A 821 -42.36 -13.86 -0.23
CA ASN A 821 -41.81 -14.67 0.86
C ASN A 821 -40.80 -15.68 0.27
N GLN A 822 -39.59 -15.75 0.82
CA GLN A 822 -38.45 -16.46 0.22
C GLN A 822 -37.91 -17.58 1.13
N ILE A 823 -37.55 -18.72 0.53
CA ILE A 823 -36.83 -19.82 1.19
C ILE A 823 -35.48 -20.10 0.52
N LEU A 824 -34.56 -20.73 1.26
CA LEU A 824 -33.28 -21.23 0.76
C LEU A 824 -33.22 -22.76 0.92
N THR A 825 -32.92 -23.47 -0.16
CA THR A 825 -32.61 -24.90 -0.11
C THR A 825 -31.24 -25.15 -0.71
N GLY A 826 -30.42 -25.95 -0.03
CA GLY A 826 -29.07 -26.26 -0.49
C GLY A 826 -28.69 -27.73 -0.31
N MET A 827 -27.80 -28.20 -1.18
CA MET A 827 -27.29 -29.57 -1.14
C MET A 827 -25.99 -29.64 -0.34
N LYS A 828 -25.97 -30.47 0.71
CA LYS A 828 -24.78 -30.76 1.50
C LYS A 828 -24.51 -32.27 1.53
N ALA A 829 -23.24 -32.67 1.48
CA ALA A 829 -22.86 -34.08 1.37
C ALA A 829 -23.24 -34.92 2.60
N ASP A 830 -23.29 -34.28 3.78
CA ASP A 830 -23.58 -34.87 5.08
C ASP A 830 -24.95 -34.45 5.65
N ALA A 831 -25.76 -33.70 4.90
CA ALA A 831 -27.17 -33.48 5.24
C ALA A 831 -28.00 -34.76 5.00
N THR A 832 -29.15 -34.82 5.67
CA THR A 832 -30.17 -35.87 5.59
C THR A 832 -31.47 -35.30 5.00
N MET A 833 -32.49 -36.14 4.83
CA MET A 833 -33.84 -35.67 4.46
C MET A 833 -34.72 -35.36 5.69
N GLY A 834 -34.21 -35.59 6.90
CA GLY A 834 -34.88 -35.23 8.16
C GLY A 834 -34.25 -33.97 8.75
N MET A 835 -34.73 -33.55 9.92
CA MET A 835 -34.25 -32.33 10.58
C MET A 835 -32.78 -32.45 11.01
N ASP A 836 -31.91 -31.66 10.37
CA ASP A 836 -30.50 -31.49 10.68
C ASP A 836 -30.24 -30.15 11.35
N GLY A 837 -29.86 -30.17 12.62
CA GLY A 837 -29.61 -28.95 13.41
C GLY A 837 -28.68 -27.92 12.72
N PRO A 838 -27.60 -28.33 12.02
CA PRO A 838 -26.73 -27.42 11.29
C PRO A 838 -27.28 -26.82 9.99
N TYR A 839 -28.28 -27.46 9.39
CA TYR A 839 -28.65 -27.22 7.99
C TYR A 839 -30.09 -26.72 7.83
N ASP A 840 -30.96 -27.05 8.79
CA ASP A 840 -32.38 -26.75 8.73
C ASP A 840 -32.75 -25.66 9.74
N ALA A 841 -33.05 -24.46 9.21
CA ALA A 841 -33.53 -23.34 10.00
C ALA A 841 -35.06 -23.34 10.02
N ARG A 842 -35.62 -23.50 11.22
CA ARG A 842 -37.06 -23.40 11.42
C ARG A 842 -37.55 -22.00 11.10
N GLN A 843 -38.75 -22.01 10.59
CA GLN A 843 -39.61 -20.87 10.45
C GLN A 843 -39.97 -20.27 11.83
N ALA A 844 -39.85 -18.94 11.99
CA ALA A 844 -39.97 -18.27 13.29
C ALA A 844 -41.36 -17.66 13.59
N TYR A 845 -42.28 -17.61 12.62
CA TYR A 845 -43.64 -17.07 12.84
C TYR A 845 -44.43 -18.06 13.70
N GLY A 846 -45.09 -17.54 14.75
CA GLY A 846 -46.01 -18.26 15.63
C GLY A 846 -47.25 -18.85 14.93
N THR A 847 -48.41 -18.72 15.57
CA THR A 847 -49.71 -19.16 15.00
C THR A 847 -50.26 -18.22 13.92
N MET A 848 -49.56 -17.13 13.60
CA MET A 848 -49.98 -16.13 12.61
C MET A 848 -49.01 -16.12 11.44
N LEU A 849 -49.48 -16.55 10.27
CA LEU A 849 -48.72 -16.58 9.02
C LEU A 849 -48.81 -15.23 8.27
N PRO A 850 -47.81 -14.87 7.45
CA PRO A 850 -47.88 -13.71 6.57
C PRO A 850 -48.97 -13.90 5.50
N PRO A 851 -49.48 -12.81 4.88
CA PRO A 851 -50.52 -12.88 3.84
C PRO A 851 -50.19 -13.79 2.66
N VAL A 852 -48.91 -14.02 2.41
CA VAL A 852 -48.38 -15.05 1.52
C VAL A 852 -47.20 -15.71 2.24
N ALA A 853 -47.27 -17.02 2.48
CA ALA A 853 -46.20 -17.79 3.13
C ALA A 853 -45.72 -18.92 2.23
N LEU A 854 -44.41 -19.14 2.18
CA LEU A 854 -43.75 -20.24 1.50
C LEU A 854 -42.74 -20.87 2.47
N PHE A 855 -42.91 -22.16 2.77
CA PHE A 855 -41.95 -22.91 3.59
C PHE A 855 -41.57 -24.21 2.91
N SER A 856 -40.33 -24.66 3.14
CA SER A 856 -39.96 -26.06 2.95
C SER A 856 -40.40 -26.87 4.16
N MET A 857 -40.87 -28.09 3.95
CA MET A 857 -41.40 -28.94 5.02
C MET A 857 -40.45 -30.10 5.27
N VAL A 858 -40.02 -30.24 6.53
CA VAL A 858 -39.28 -31.40 7.01
C VAL A 858 -40.18 -32.11 8.02
N ASP A 859 -40.71 -33.27 7.63
CA ASP A 859 -41.82 -33.92 8.32
C ASP A 859 -43.03 -32.97 8.50
N SER A 860 -43.25 -32.46 9.72
CA SER A 860 -44.30 -31.48 10.04
C SER A 860 -43.75 -30.12 10.48
N VAL A 861 -42.45 -29.88 10.25
CA VAL A 861 -41.76 -28.66 10.68
C VAL A 861 -41.54 -27.74 9.47
N PRO A 862 -42.11 -26.52 9.46
CA PRO A 862 -41.82 -25.53 8.44
C PRO A 862 -40.41 -24.96 8.61
N CYS A 863 -39.66 -24.89 7.51
CA CYS A 863 -38.28 -24.43 7.45
C CYS A 863 -38.11 -23.33 6.38
N VAL A 864 -37.36 -22.29 6.75
CA VAL A 864 -36.98 -21.18 5.86
C VAL A 864 -35.64 -21.44 5.17
N ILE A 865 -34.76 -22.20 5.83
CA ILE A 865 -33.57 -22.79 5.21
C ILE A 865 -33.64 -24.30 5.40
N GLN A 866 -33.41 -25.07 4.35
CA GLN A 866 -33.31 -26.53 4.44
C GLN A 866 -32.06 -27.04 3.73
N GLY A 867 -31.31 -27.92 4.40
CA GLY A 867 -30.29 -28.75 3.79
C GLY A 867 -30.86 -30.06 3.30
N ILE A 868 -30.45 -30.50 2.11
CA ILE A 868 -30.75 -31.84 1.61
C ILE A 868 -29.44 -32.57 1.25
N PRO A 869 -29.43 -33.91 1.23
CA PRO A 869 -28.25 -34.65 0.81
C PRO A 869 -27.92 -34.34 -0.65
N THR A 870 -26.64 -34.28 -1.00
CA THR A 870 -26.22 -34.11 -2.40
C THR A 870 -26.90 -35.14 -3.32
N VAL A 871 -27.52 -34.65 -4.39
CA VAL A 871 -28.22 -35.49 -5.36
C VAL A 871 -27.23 -36.06 -6.38
N LYS A 872 -26.90 -37.35 -6.28
CA LYS A 872 -25.96 -37.99 -7.22
C LYS A 872 -26.61 -38.21 -8.59
N SER A 873 -25.79 -38.43 -9.61
CA SER A 873 -26.26 -38.81 -10.96
C SER A 873 -27.24 -39.99 -10.89
N GLY A 874 -28.38 -39.86 -11.58
CA GLY A 874 -29.45 -40.87 -11.58
C GLY A 874 -30.33 -40.89 -10.33
N GLN A 875 -30.15 -39.96 -9.37
CA GLN A 875 -31.01 -39.83 -8.19
C GLN A 875 -31.94 -38.62 -8.29
N ARG A 876 -33.04 -38.70 -7.55
CA ARG A 876 -34.05 -37.64 -7.37
C ARG A 876 -34.28 -37.42 -5.88
N ARG A 877 -34.43 -36.17 -5.46
CA ARG A 877 -34.88 -35.79 -4.11
C ARG A 877 -36.04 -34.82 -4.23
N THR A 878 -37.02 -34.97 -3.35
CA THR A 878 -38.26 -34.19 -3.36
C THR A 878 -38.43 -33.52 -2.01
N VAL A 879 -38.67 -32.22 -2.02
CA VAL A 879 -38.89 -31.38 -0.83
C VAL A 879 -40.34 -30.88 -0.86
N PRO A 880 -41.20 -31.25 0.11
CA PRO A 880 -42.55 -30.70 0.20
C PRO A 880 -42.51 -29.21 0.52
N LEU A 881 -43.44 -28.46 -0.07
CA LEU A 881 -43.63 -27.05 0.21
C LEU A 881 -45.01 -26.83 0.84
N TYR A 882 -45.03 -26.03 1.91
CA TYR A 882 -46.26 -25.45 2.43
C TYR A 882 -46.45 -24.05 1.85
N VAL A 883 -47.65 -23.80 1.29
CA VAL A 883 -48.01 -22.50 0.75
C VAL A 883 -49.31 -22.02 1.40
N HIS A 884 -49.29 -20.79 1.93
CA HIS A 884 -50.47 -20.11 2.45
C HIS A 884 -50.68 -18.81 1.67
N THR A 885 -51.94 -18.46 1.39
CA THR A 885 -52.25 -17.10 0.97
C THR A 885 -53.66 -16.66 1.38
N VAL A 886 -53.81 -15.36 1.67
CA VAL A 886 -55.12 -14.72 1.87
C VAL A 886 -55.70 -14.09 0.60
N TYR A 887 -54.96 -14.12 -0.52
CA TYR A 887 -55.34 -13.46 -1.77
C TYR A 887 -55.78 -14.46 -2.84
N ASP A 888 -56.80 -14.10 -3.61
CA ASP A 888 -57.16 -14.78 -4.85
C ASP A 888 -56.40 -14.14 -6.02
N GLY A 889 -55.87 -14.95 -6.95
CA GLY A 889 -55.28 -14.40 -8.18
C GLY A 889 -54.03 -15.12 -8.66
N LEU A 890 -53.20 -14.39 -9.41
CA LEU A 890 -51.95 -14.88 -9.98
C LEU A 890 -50.83 -14.79 -8.95
N PHE A 891 -50.02 -15.84 -8.88
CA PHE A 891 -48.84 -15.94 -8.06
C PHE A 891 -47.65 -16.41 -8.89
N ASP A 892 -46.48 -15.91 -8.52
CA ASP A 892 -45.22 -16.16 -9.21
C ASP A 892 -44.25 -16.88 -8.27
N PHE A 893 -43.92 -18.13 -8.57
CA PHE A 893 -42.74 -18.80 -8.00
C PHE A 893 -41.52 -18.32 -8.77
N GLN A 894 -40.73 -17.44 -8.17
CA GLN A 894 -39.55 -16.84 -8.78
C GLN A 894 -38.27 -17.46 -8.22
N VAL A 895 -37.37 -17.89 -9.09
CA VAL A 895 -36.00 -18.27 -8.70
C VAL A 895 -35.12 -17.04 -8.66
N ASN A 896 -34.85 -16.54 -7.47
CA ASN A 896 -34.08 -15.31 -7.26
C ASN A 896 -32.58 -15.53 -7.53
N ARG A 897 -32.04 -16.65 -7.05
CA ARG A 897 -30.61 -16.98 -7.12
C ARG A 897 -30.43 -18.49 -7.21
N MET A 898 -29.48 -18.92 -8.04
CA MET A 898 -29.03 -20.31 -8.07
C MET A 898 -27.51 -20.35 -8.22
N GLU A 899 -26.87 -21.21 -7.45
CA GLU A 899 -25.41 -21.32 -7.39
C GLU A 899 -24.97 -22.76 -7.47
N ASN A 900 -23.86 -23.03 -8.18
CA ASN A 900 -23.22 -24.34 -8.29
C ASN A 900 -24.13 -25.50 -8.68
N PHE A 901 -25.19 -25.24 -9.46
CA PHE A 901 -26.13 -26.26 -9.97
C PHE A 901 -25.59 -27.10 -11.14
N GLN A 902 -24.29 -27.05 -11.44
CA GLN A 902 -23.70 -27.83 -12.53
C GLN A 902 -23.84 -29.33 -12.23
N GLY A 903 -24.57 -30.06 -13.07
CA GLY A 903 -24.83 -31.49 -12.87
C GLY A 903 -26.17 -31.83 -12.24
N HIS A 904 -26.99 -30.83 -11.92
CA HIS A 904 -28.30 -30.98 -11.30
C HIS A 904 -29.36 -30.17 -12.05
N LYS A 905 -30.61 -30.59 -11.94
CA LYS A 905 -31.80 -29.85 -12.38
C LYS A 905 -32.75 -29.63 -11.22
N LEU A 906 -33.51 -28.55 -11.29
CA LEU A 906 -34.53 -28.21 -10.32
C LEU A 906 -35.88 -28.10 -11.03
N TYR A 907 -36.92 -28.66 -10.42
CA TYR A 907 -38.30 -28.53 -10.88
C TYR A 907 -39.22 -28.10 -9.75
N ILE A 908 -40.34 -27.46 -10.11
CA ILE A 908 -41.52 -27.33 -9.26
C ILE A 908 -42.61 -28.30 -9.75
N GLU A 909 -43.02 -29.20 -8.88
CA GLU A 909 -44.14 -30.13 -9.07
C GLU A 909 -45.42 -29.48 -8.51
N ASP A 910 -46.46 -29.33 -9.34
CA ASP A 910 -47.83 -28.94 -8.95
C ASP A 910 -48.72 -30.17 -9.09
N ARG A 911 -48.99 -30.84 -7.96
CA ARG A 911 -49.75 -32.09 -7.92
C ARG A 911 -51.23 -31.91 -8.20
N VAL A 912 -51.79 -30.72 -7.96
CA VAL A 912 -53.19 -30.44 -8.32
C VAL A 912 -53.33 -30.29 -9.83
N LYS A 913 -52.35 -29.65 -10.49
CA LYS A 913 -52.35 -29.52 -11.96
C LYS A 913 -51.82 -30.78 -12.65
N GLY A 914 -51.11 -31.64 -11.94
CA GLY A 914 -50.40 -32.79 -12.50
C GLY A 914 -49.24 -32.38 -13.40
N THR A 915 -48.57 -31.25 -13.10
CA THR A 915 -47.46 -30.73 -13.92
C THR A 915 -46.15 -30.65 -13.13
N MET A 916 -45.04 -30.80 -13.84
CA MET A 916 -43.70 -30.57 -13.31
C MET A 916 -42.95 -29.64 -14.26
N ASN A 917 -42.49 -28.50 -13.75
CA ASN A 917 -41.90 -27.44 -14.56
C ASN A 917 -40.45 -27.20 -14.13
N GLU A 918 -39.52 -27.22 -15.08
CA GLU A 918 -38.10 -26.96 -14.81
C GLU A 918 -37.92 -25.49 -14.39
N LEU A 919 -37.15 -25.27 -13.32
CA LEU A 919 -36.81 -23.97 -12.78
C LEU A 919 -35.34 -23.66 -13.05
N THR A 920 -35.07 -22.56 -13.76
CA THR A 920 -33.73 -22.04 -14.04
C THR A 920 -33.48 -20.71 -13.33
N HIS A 921 -32.22 -20.25 -13.25
CA HIS A 921 -31.90 -18.98 -12.60
C HIS A 921 -32.68 -17.83 -13.26
N GLY A 922 -33.37 -17.01 -12.48
CA GLY A 922 -34.19 -15.91 -12.98
C GLY A 922 -35.52 -16.31 -13.62
N SER A 923 -35.86 -17.61 -13.66
CA SER A 923 -37.15 -18.08 -14.17
C SER A 923 -38.29 -17.82 -13.18
N THR A 924 -39.51 -17.76 -13.72
CA THR A 924 -40.75 -17.62 -12.96
C THR A 924 -41.77 -18.65 -13.43
N TYR A 925 -42.37 -19.39 -12.50
CA TYR A 925 -43.55 -20.22 -12.74
C TYR A 925 -44.80 -19.51 -12.21
N GLN A 926 -45.67 -19.08 -13.12
CA GLN A 926 -46.90 -18.37 -12.77
C GLN A 926 -48.09 -19.32 -12.72
N LEU A 927 -48.90 -19.20 -11.67
CA LEU A 927 -50.11 -19.99 -11.50
C LEU A 927 -51.20 -19.21 -10.75
N ARG A 928 -52.45 -19.64 -10.89
CA ARG A 928 -53.58 -19.05 -10.16
C ARG A 928 -53.87 -19.85 -8.89
N MET A 929 -54.01 -19.16 -7.76
CA MET A 929 -54.44 -19.72 -6.48
C MET A 929 -55.63 -18.94 -5.94
N MET A 930 -56.45 -19.63 -5.15
CA MET A 930 -57.43 -19.01 -4.27
C MET A 930 -56.83 -18.86 -2.87
N SER A 931 -57.42 -17.98 -2.07
CA SER A 931 -57.15 -17.86 -0.64
C SER A 931 -57.31 -19.22 0.04
N GLY A 932 -56.31 -19.62 0.83
CA GLY A 932 -56.26 -20.91 1.52
C GLY A 932 -54.85 -21.44 1.76
N ASP A 933 -54.81 -22.63 2.38
CA ASP A 933 -53.62 -23.40 2.69
C ASP A 933 -53.43 -24.55 1.70
N TYR A 934 -52.19 -24.75 1.27
CA TYR A 934 -51.78 -25.76 0.31
C TYR A 934 -50.62 -26.57 0.88
N GLU A 935 -50.95 -27.66 1.59
CA GLU A 935 -49.96 -28.52 2.27
C GLU A 935 -49.36 -29.59 1.34
N ASP A 936 -50.16 -30.12 0.41
CA ASP A 936 -49.80 -31.27 -0.43
C ASP A 936 -49.75 -30.96 -1.93
N ARG A 937 -49.76 -29.67 -2.30
CA ARG A 937 -49.83 -29.26 -3.71
C ARG A 937 -48.47 -29.11 -4.37
N PHE A 938 -47.51 -28.49 -3.69
CA PHE A 938 -46.27 -28.02 -4.30
C PHE A 938 -45.04 -28.74 -3.74
N TYR A 939 -44.12 -29.15 -4.61
CA TYR A 939 -42.88 -29.79 -4.21
C TYR A 939 -41.70 -29.30 -5.07
N LEU A 940 -40.54 -29.08 -4.45
CA LEU A 940 -39.28 -28.90 -5.18
C LEU A 940 -38.65 -30.26 -5.47
N VAL A 941 -38.29 -30.50 -6.73
CA VAL A 941 -37.68 -31.75 -7.18
C VAL A 941 -36.27 -31.46 -7.68
N PHE A 942 -35.29 -32.03 -7.00
CA PHE A 942 -33.87 -31.92 -7.35
C PHE A 942 -33.42 -33.22 -8.02
N ASP A 943 -32.99 -33.12 -9.27
CA ASP A 943 -32.57 -34.25 -10.09
C ASP A 943 -31.08 -34.19 -10.39
N GLY A 944 -30.38 -35.31 -10.20
CA GLY A 944 -29.02 -35.47 -10.69
C GLY A 944 -28.99 -35.82 -12.17
N ASN A 945 -27.97 -35.36 -12.89
CA ASN A 945 -27.78 -35.68 -14.31
C ASN A 945 -27.95 -37.18 -14.61
N GLY A 946 -28.64 -37.49 -15.72
CA GLY A 946 -28.89 -38.87 -16.14
C GLY A 946 -30.02 -39.60 -15.40
N HIS A 947 -30.79 -38.90 -14.55
CA HIS A 947 -32.07 -39.40 -14.08
C HIS A 947 -33.04 -39.56 -15.26
N ASN A 948 -33.62 -40.75 -15.42
CA ASN A 948 -34.62 -41.03 -16.45
C ASN A 948 -35.98 -40.55 -15.94
N ASP A 949 -36.31 -39.30 -16.22
CA ASP A 949 -37.63 -38.76 -15.92
C ASP A 949 -38.67 -39.34 -16.89
N ASP A 950 -39.62 -40.12 -16.38
CA ASP A 950 -40.77 -40.58 -17.15
C ASP A 950 -41.87 -39.50 -17.26
N GLY A 951 -41.64 -38.33 -16.64
CA GLY A 951 -42.59 -37.24 -16.56
C GLY A 951 -43.82 -37.55 -15.71
N SER A 952 -43.79 -38.62 -14.90
CA SER A 952 -44.89 -38.98 -14.02
C SER A 952 -44.98 -37.98 -12.87
N VAL A 953 -46.10 -37.26 -12.82
CA VAL A 953 -46.47 -36.36 -11.72
C VAL A 953 -47.58 -37.02 -10.93
N ILE A 954 -47.50 -36.97 -9.60
CA ILE A 954 -48.61 -37.42 -8.76
C ILE A 954 -49.75 -36.41 -8.92
N ASN A 955 -50.83 -36.79 -9.60
CA ASN A 955 -52.00 -35.93 -9.78
C ASN A 955 -53.03 -36.18 -8.67
N ILE A 956 -53.21 -35.20 -7.78
CA ILE A 956 -54.15 -35.27 -6.64
C ILE A 956 -55.46 -34.51 -6.88
N ALA A 957 -55.71 -34.03 -8.10
CA ALA A 957 -56.92 -33.25 -8.42
C ALA A 957 -58.20 -34.00 -8.02
N ASN A 958 -58.25 -35.30 -8.31
CA ASN A 958 -59.41 -36.14 -8.01
C ASN A 958 -59.64 -36.35 -6.50
N ASP A 959 -58.58 -36.31 -5.68
CA ASP A 959 -58.67 -36.51 -4.22
C ASP A 959 -59.08 -35.21 -3.49
N GLN A 960 -58.71 -34.04 -4.03
CA GLN A 960 -59.05 -32.71 -3.47
C GLN A 960 -60.47 -32.24 -3.84
N HIS A 961 -61.08 -32.77 -4.92
CA HIS A 961 -62.44 -32.42 -5.36
C HIS A 961 -63.57 -32.89 -4.41
N HIS A 962 -63.27 -33.70 -3.38
CA HIS A 962 -64.27 -34.27 -2.47
C HIS A 962 -64.57 -33.43 -1.21
N ALA A 963 -63.91 -32.27 -1.02
CA ALA A 963 -64.04 -31.47 0.20
C ALA A 963 -65.07 -30.32 0.13
N ASN A 964 -65.71 -30.04 -1.02
CA ASN A 964 -66.63 -28.90 -1.16
C ASN A 964 -67.99 -29.33 -1.79
N PRO A 965 -69.05 -29.61 -1.00
CA PRO A 965 -70.31 -30.22 -1.48
C PRO A 965 -71.18 -29.32 -2.39
N SER A 966 -70.69 -28.15 -2.79
CA SER A 966 -71.40 -27.14 -3.59
C SER A 966 -70.94 -27.07 -5.04
N VAL A 967 -69.90 -27.84 -5.42
CA VAL A 967 -69.28 -27.81 -6.76
C VAL A 967 -69.67 -29.03 -7.58
N PHE A 968 -70.34 -28.80 -8.71
CA PHE A 968 -70.82 -29.86 -9.60
C PHE A 968 -69.94 -29.89 -10.84
N SER A 969 -69.03 -30.87 -10.90
CA SER A 969 -68.18 -31.08 -12.08
C SER A 969 -69.03 -31.57 -13.26
N MET A 970 -68.84 -30.91 -14.41
CA MET A 970 -69.51 -31.24 -15.67
C MET A 970 -68.56 -32.04 -16.59
N ALA A 971 -67.28 -31.70 -16.56
CA ALA A 971 -66.17 -32.35 -17.26
C ALA A 971 -64.85 -31.96 -16.57
N PRO A 972 -63.71 -32.60 -16.88
CA PRO A 972 -62.39 -32.16 -16.41
C PRO A 972 -62.17 -30.68 -16.72
N GLY A 973 -61.99 -29.87 -15.69
CA GLY A 973 -61.77 -28.43 -15.79
C GLY A 973 -63.02 -27.57 -16.11
N LEU A 974 -64.22 -28.15 -16.09
CA LEU A 974 -65.50 -27.45 -16.21
C LEU A 974 -66.41 -27.78 -15.03
N ASN A 975 -66.75 -26.77 -14.24
CA ASN A 975 -67.55 -26.89 -13.03
C ASN A 975 -68.72 -25.90 -13.03
N ALA A 976 -69.80 -26.25 -12.35
CA ALA A 976 -70.89 -25.33 -12.04
C ALA A 976 -71.18 -25.33 -10.54
N TYR A 977 -71.34 -24.15 -9.94
CA TYR A 977 -71.58 -24.02 -8.49
C TYR A 977 -72.35 -22.75 -8.15
N ASN A 978 -72.99 -22.72 -6.99
CA ASN A 978 -73.59 -21.50 -6.45
C ASN A 978 -72.57 -20.76 -5.56
N ASN A 979 -72.42 -19.45 -5.77
CA ASN A 979 -71.61 -18.57 -4.94
C ASN A 979 -72.35 -17.26 -4.68
N GLN A 980 -72.75 -17.02 -3.43
CA GLN A 980 -73.27 -15.73 -2.92
C GLN A 980 -74.25 -15.00 -3.86
N GLY A 981 -75.32 -15.68 -4.30
CA GLY A 981 -76.35 -15.10 -5.17
C GLY A 981 -76.06 -15.16 -6.67
N PHE A 982 -75.01 -15.89 -7.07
CA PHE A 982 -74.67 -16.19 -8.46
C PHE A 982 -74.58 -17.70 -8.69
N LEU A 983 -75.06 -18.15 -9.84
CA LEU A 983 -74.73 -19.44 -10.41
C LEU A 983 -73.50 -19.24 -11.30
N VAL A 984 -72.37 -19.83 -10.89
CA VAL A 984 -71.07 -19.70 -11.55
C VAL A 984 -70.82 -20.92 -12.42
N ILE A 985 -70.48 -20.69 -13.68
CA ILE A 985 -69.94 -21.67 -14.61
C ILE A 985 -68.46 -21.38 -14.78
N ASP A 986 -67.62 -22.28 -14.28
CA ASP A 986 -66.17 -22.12 -14.24
C ASP A 986 -65.49 -23.16 -15.14
N ALA A 987 -64.93 -22.68 -16.25
CA ALA A 987 -64.11 -23.42 -17.19
C ALA A 987 -62.64 -22.96 -17.14
N SER A 988 -62.20 -22.28 -16.07
CA SER A 988 -60.86 -21.66 -15.97
C SER A 988 -59.71 -22.66 -16.03
N THR A 989 -59.99 -23.94 -15.81
CA THR A 989 -59.04 -25.06 -15.87
C THR A 989 -59.25 -25.96 -17.09
N SER A 990 -60.19 -25.62 -17.98
CA SER A 990 -60.42 -26.27 -19.27
C SER A 990 -59.57 -25.61 -20.37
N GLU A 991 -59.12 -26.40 -21.36
CA GLU A 991 -58.42 -25.88 -22.55
C GLU A 991 -59.37 -25.16 -23.54
N GLN A 992 -60.68 -25.34 -23.38
CA GLN A 992 -61.73 -24.79 -24.23
C GLN A 992 -62.50 -23.68 -23.49
N ASN A 993 -62.95 -22.67 -24.24
CA ASN A 993 -63.79 -21.59 -23.72
C ASN A 993 -65.27 -21.98 -23.72
N ILE A 994 -66.05 -21.33 -22.84
CA ILE A 994 -67.51 -21.42 -22.84
C ILE A 994 -68.04 -20.66 -24.07
N GLN A 995 -68.81 -21.35 -24.90
CA GLN A 995 -69.42 -20.80 -26.11
C GLN A 995 -70.92 -20.50 -25.94
N LYS A 996 -71.60 -21.28 -25.09
CA LYS A 996 -73.03 -21.10 -24.80
C LYS A 996 -73.39 -21.66 -23.44
N VAL A 997 -74.31 -20.99 -22.73
CA VAL A 997 -74.90 -21.46 -21.46
C VAL A 997 -76.41 -21.29 -21.47
N GLU A 998 -77.13 -22.33 -21.08
CA GLU A 998 -78.57 -22.34 -20.88
C GLU A 998 -78.92 -22.88 -19.48
N VAL A 999 -79.84 -22.23 -18.78
CA VAL A 999 -80.32 -22.65 -17.46
C VAL A 999 -81.83 -22.84 -17.50
N PHE A 1000 -82.31 -23.97 -17.01
CA PHE A 1000 -83.72 -24.34 -16.98
C PHE A 1000 -84.17 -24.68 -15.55
N ASP A 1001 -85.43 -24.41 -15.22
CA ASP A 1001 -86.06 -25.05 -14.05
C ASP A 1001 -86.45 -26.51 -14.32
N LEU A 1002 -86.84 -27.24 -13.27
CA LEU A 1002 -87.25 -28.65 -13.38
C LEU A 1002 -88.54 -28.88 -14.19
N THR A 1003 -89.29 -27.83 -14.54
CA THR A 1003 -90.45 -27.95 -15.45
C THR A 1003 -90.03 -27.85 -16.92
N GLY A 1004 -88.74 -27.61 -17.19
CA GLY A 1004 -88.18 -27.43 -18.52
C GLY A 1004 -88.31 -26.00 -19.05
N ARG A 1005 -88.71 -25.03 -18.20
CA ARG A 1005 -88.78 -23.62 -18.60
C ARG A 1005 -87.38 -23.02 -18.58
N LEU A 1006 -86.98 -22.42 -19.70
CA LEU A 1006 -85.71 -21.71 -19.86
C LEU A 1006 -85.71 -20.40 -19.06
N LEU A 1007 -84.70 -20.20 -18.23
CA LEU A 1007 -84.56 -19.04 -17.34
C LEU A 1007 -83.39 -18.13 -17.70
N TYR A 1008 -82.33 -18.71 -18.26
CA TYR A 1008 -81.18 -17.97 -18.74
C TYR A 1008 -80.64 -18.60 -20.02
N ASN A 1009 -80.25 -17.78 -20.99
CA ASN A 1009 -79.66 -18.22 -22.25
C ASN A 1009 -78.67 -17.17 -22.74
N ASN A 1010 -77.44 -17.59 -23.00
CA ASN A 1010 -76.41 -16.73 -23.56
C ASN A 1010 -75.56 -17.53 -24.56
N ASN A 1011 -75.44 -17.00 -25.79
CA ASN A 1011 -74.83 -17.67 -26.94
C ASN A 1011 -73.74 -16.80 -27.56
N GLY A 1012 -72.73 -17.44 -28.15
CA GLY A 1012 -71.62 -16.74 -28.81
C GLY A 1012 -70.57 -16.20 -27.83
N LEU A 1013 -70.47 -16.84 -26.66
CA LEU A 1013 -69.48 -16.55 -25.64
C LEU A 1013 -68.08 -17.00 -26.10
N SER A 1014 -67.06 -16.40 -25.51
CA SER A 1014 -65.66 -16.84 -25.63
C SER A 1014 -64.92 -16.50 -24.34
N ILE A 1015 -65.48 -16.94 -23.22
CA ILE A 1015 -65.02 -16.67 -21.85
C ILE A 1015 -64.81 -17.99 -21.12
N ASN A 1016 -63.98 -18.00 -20.09
CA ASN A 1016 -63.69 -19.19 -19.29
C ASN A 1016 -64.41 -19.19 -17.93
N MET A 1017 -65.16 -18.14 -17.61
CA MET A 1017 -65.99 -18.07 -16.42
C MET A 1017 -67.22 -17.19 -16.70
N LEU A 1018 -68.39 -17.63 -16.24
CA LEU A 1018 -69.64 -16.90 -16.36
C LEU A 1018 -70.37 -16.92 -15.02
N GLU A 1019 -70.76 -15.74 -14.53
CA GLU A 1019 -71.61 -15.60 -13.35
C GLU A 1019 -73.02 -15.17 -13.77
N ILE A 1020 -74.02 -15.92 -13.31
CA ILE A 1020 -75.43 -15.69 -13.61
C ILE A 1020 -76.12 -15.27 -12.31
N PRO A 1021 -76.60 -14.02 -12.18
CA PRO A 1021 -77.32 -13.58 -10.99
C PRO A 1021 -78.56 -14.44 -10.74
N THR A 1022 -78.71 -14.99 -9.54
CA THR A 1022 -79.84 -15.86 -9.17
C THR A 1022 -80.95 -15.15 -8.42
N ALA A 1023 -80.90 -13.81 -8.30
CA ALA A 1023 -81.90 -13.02 -7.58
C ALA A 1023 -83.34 -13.23 -8.10
N GLU A 1024 -83.49 -13.48 -9.41
CA GLU A 1024 -84.78 -13.76 -10.06
C GLU A 1024 -85.12 -15.27 -10.09
N PHE A 1025 -84.23 -16.13 -9.58
CA PHE A 1025 -84.44 -17.57 -9.51
C PHE A 1025 -85.08 -17.91 -8.15
N SER A 1026 -86.02 -18.85 -8.15
CA SER A 1026 -86.60 -19.39 -6.90
C SER A 1026 -85.61 -20.35 -6.22
N ASN A 1027 -85.72 -20.60 -4.92
CA ASN A 1027 -84.91 -21.66 -4.32
C ASN A 1027 -85.32 -23.03 -4.89
N GLY A 1028 -84.38 -23.76 -5.47
CA GLY A 1028 -84.68 -25.01 -6.19
C GLY A 1028 -83.50 -25.59 -6.94
N LEU A 1029 -83.73 -26.67 -7.69
CA LEU A 1029 -82.74 -27.30 -8.57
C LEU A 1029 -82.87 -26.77 -10.00
N TYR A 1030 -81.75 -26.52 -10.64
CA TYR A 1030 -81.67 -25.97 -11.99
C TYR A 1030 -80.84 -26.88 -12.88
N LEU A 1031 -81.36 -27.15 -14.07
CA LEU A 1031 -80.60 -27.86 -15.11
C LEU A 1031 -79.77 -26.83 -15.89
N VAL A 1032 -78.46 -26.99 -15.84
CA VAL A 1032 -77.49 -26.14 -16.51
C VAL A 1032 -76.91 -26.90 -17.69
N SER A 1033 -76.96 -26.30 -18.87
CA SER A 1033 -76.39 -26.80 -20.11
C SER A 1033 -75.32 -25.84 -20.60
N VAL A 1034 -74.12 -26.35 -20.89
CA VAL A 1034 -72.96 -25.59 -21.31
C VAL A 1034 -72.39 -26.20 -22.58
N GLN A 1035 -72.18 -25.38 -23.62
CA GLN A 1035 -71.46 -25.76 -24.83
C GLN A 1035 -70.10 -25.08 -24.87
N MET A 1036 -69.05 -25.85 -25.15
CA MET A 1036 -67.67 -25.39 -25.22
C MET A 1036 -67.26 -25.03 -26.66
N SER A 1037 -66.14 -24.34 -26.83
CA SER A 1037 -65.64 -23.87 -28.13
C SER A 1037 -65.29 -24.99 -29.13
N ASP A 1038 -65.05 -26.21 -28.64
CA ASP A 1038 -64.86 -27.42 -29.45
C ASP A 1038 -66.17 -28.04 -29.96
N GLY A 1039 -67.32 -27.45 -29.58
CA GLY A 1039 -68.66 -27.90 -29.93
C GLY A 1039 -69.27 -28.92 -28.98
N GLN A 1040 -68.54 -29.42 -27.98
CA GLN A 1040 -69.05 -30.38 -26.99
C GLN A 1040 -70.02 -29.72 -26.02
N GLY A 1041 -71.09 -30.45 -25.67
CA GLY A 1041 -72.14 -30.00 -24.75
C GLY A 1041 -72.17 -30.83 -23.47
N TYR A 1042 -72.25 -30.16 -22.32
CA TYR A 1042 -72.28 -30.77 -21.00
C TYR A 1042 -73.52 -30.27 -20.23
N THR A 1043 -74.09 -31.14 -19.40
CA THR A 1043 -75.25 -30.79 -18.58
C THR A 1043 -75.05 -31.23 -17.14
N THR A 1044 -75.48 -30.43 -16.19
CA THR A 1044 -75.49 -30.79 -14.76
C THR A 1044 -76.69 -30.17 -14.06
N ILE A 1045 -76.95 -30.62 -12.83
CA ILE A 1045 -78.03 -30.09 -11.99
C ILE A 1045 -77.37 -29.38 -10.81
N VAL A 1046 -77.66 -28.09 -10.65
CA VAL A 1046 -77.12 -27.26 -9.57
C VAL A 1046 -78.27 -26.73 -8.70
N PRO A 1047 -78.21 -26.87 -7.37
CA PRO A 1047 -79.13 -26.17 -6.47
C PRO A 1047 -78.79 -24.68 -6.44
N THR A 1048 -79.81 -23.81 -6.49
CA THR A 1048 -79.62 -22.43 -6.05
C THR A 1048 -80.19 -22.22 -4.66
N LEU A 1049 -79.37 -21.62 -3.80
CA LEU A 1049 -79.72 -21.14 -2.48
C LEU A 1049 -79.59 -19.61 -2.56
N ASN A 1050 -80.70 -18.87 -2.49
CA ASN A 1050 -80.63 -17.45 -2.14
C ASN A 1050 -80.29 -17.28 -0.67
#